data_AF-C9SJ23-F1
#
_entry.id   AF-C9SJ23-F1
#
_cell.length_a   1.000
_cell.length_b   1.000
_cell.length_c   1.000
_cell.angle_alpha   90.00
_cell.angle_beta   90.00
_cell.angle_gamma   90.00
#
_symmetry.space_group_name_H-M   'P 1'
#
loop_
_entity.id
_entity.type
_entity.pdbx_description
1 polymer ?
#
loop_
_entity_poly.entity_id
_entity_poly.type
_entity_poly.pdbx_seq_one_letter_code
_entity_poly.pdbx_strand_id
1 'polypeptide(L)'
;MLEVDTSEEATKEVLEDKKYLRGLPSRVIDVPGIRMEVKGDETVISVRDKFPPGSIALFETWIPAAEHSAGLDNYVTSGAKKAFADLSLIDLNFLLYKCEAEERDGSDGADGCYDIPGHGKLVYAGLQGWWSLLKDIIPENNLAHPLCQHLRDGQWALDYIVGRLERAAKKPGQEALKKPADWFQERFDALRQIPSFLLPRYFGLLLRTSYIAACERGIELMSANVGQGQWFLQSLAMVGVQQTGLVKSGSLYPKKLVPSLAAGLPHFAVEWARCWGRDVFISLRGLYLGTGRFEEAKEHILAFASVLKHGQIPNLLSSGNAPRYNSRDSIWFFLQCIQDYVKYAPEGVDFLKTSVKRRFLPYDDTWFDTEDSRAYSQESTIEDVIQEALQRHATGMAYREANAGPGIDSQMKDEGFNIAIEVDWETGMVFGGNQNNCGTWMDKMGESARAGSKGVPGTPRDGAAVEITGLLYSTLAWLAKLSSEGKYQYSSVKKADSSSISFADWADILQANFERCYFVPLSSDEDAKYDVNPAVVNRRGMYKDLYRSGKEYEDYQLRPNFPIAMTVAPQLFDPSHAMQALNLADTVLRGPTGMATLDPADLNYRPYYVNSEDSEDFATSKGRNYHQGPEWLWPTGFFLRALLKFDLKRRDTDAGRTEAYQQVTRRLIGCKKMIQESPWAGLQELTQKNGAYCGDSSPTQAWSAGCLIDLYMDAAEEQGGVAGNLTLPTRTK
;
A
#
# COMPACT_ATOMS: atom_id res chain seq x y z
N MET A 1 0.07 38.18 -55.79
CA MET A 1 0.31 39.53 -55.23
C MET A 1 -0.91 40.39 -55.53
N LEU A 2 -1.43 41.08 -54.54
CA LEU A 2 -2.46 42.09 -54.74
C LEU A 2 -1.78 43.43 -55.06
N GLU A 3 -1.95 43.92 -56.27
CA GLU A 3 -1.61 45.31 -56.61
C GLU A 3 -2.84 46.17 -56.37
N VAL A 4 -2.67 47.23 -55.58
CA VAL A 4 -3.71 48.23 -55.33
C VAL A 4 -3.20 49.57 -55.85
N ASP A 5 -3.99 50.24 -56.67
CA ASP A 5 -3.71 51.62 -57.06
C ASP A 5 -4.10 52.54 -55.89
N THR A 6 -3.08 53.03 -55.19
CA THR A 6 -3.22 53.96 -54.07
C THR A 6 -2.85 55.39 -54.47
N SER A 7 -2.89 55.73 -55.76
CA SER A 7 -2.69 57.11 -56.22
C SER A 7 -3.72 58.05 -55.56
N GLU A 8 -3.35 59.32 -55.41
CA GLU A 8 -4.25 60.34 -54.84
C GLU A 8 -5.51 60.48 -55.70
N GLU A 9 -5.36 60.31 -57.02
CA GLU A 9 -6.45 60.30 -58.00
C GLU A 9 -7.42 59.14 -57.77
N ALA A 10 -6.93 57.90 -57.70
CA ALA A 10 -7.77 56.72 -57.47
C ALA A 10 -8.45 56.77 -56.09
N THR A 11 -7.75 57.28 -55.08
CA THR A 11 -8.28 57.45 -53.72
C THR A 11 -9.39 58.49 -53.68
N LYS A 12 -9.20 59.63 -54.36
CA LYS A 12 -10.19 60.69 -54.44
C LYS A 12 -11.44 60.26 -55.22
N GLU A 13 -11.27 59.58 -56.36
CA GLU A 13 -12.39 59.07 -57.16
C GLU A 13 -13.28 58.11 -56.36
N VAL A 14 -12.67 57.20 -55.59
CA VAL A 14 -13.41 56.26 -54.74
C VAL A 14 -14.11 56.95 -53.57
N LEU A 15 -13.49 57.95 -52.94
CA LEU A 15 -14.09 58.70 -51.83
C LEU A 15 -15.20 59.68 -52.25
N GLU A 16 -15.19 60.14 -53.51
CA GLU A 16 -16.18 61.08 -54.05
C GLU A 16 -17.44 60.39 -54.62
N ASP A 17 -17.46 59.06 -54.79
CA ASP A 17 -18.66 58.30 -55.22
C ASP A 17 -19.71 58.26 -54.10
N LYS A 18 -20.65 59.20 -54.13
CA LYS A 18 -21.76 59.30 -53.16
C LYS A 18 -22.89 58.30 -53.40
N LYS A 19 -22.82 57.48 -54.45
CA LYS A 19 -23.90 56.58 -54.86
C LYS A 19 -23.59 55.11 -54.54
N TYR A 20 -22.34 54.70 -54.61
CA TYR A 20 -21.92 53.32 -54.34
C TYR A 20 -20.65 53.26 -53.48
N LEU A 21 -20.63 52.39 -52.48
CA LEU A 21 -19.40 52.06 -51.77
C LEU A 21 -18.50 51.21 -52.68
N ARG A 22 -17.34 51.73 -53.08
CA ARG A 22 -16.37 51.02 -53.94
C ARG A 22 -15.02 50.92 -53.24
N GLY A 23 -14.24 49.89 -53.57
CA GLY A 23 -12.85 49.75 -53.13
C GLY A 23 -11.88 50.42 -54.12
N LEU A 24 -10.64 50.62 -53.70
CA LEU A 24 -9.57 51.05 -54.60
C LEU A 24 -9.37 50.03 -55.75
N PRO A 25 -9.05 50.50 -56.98
CA PRO A 25 -8.74 49.60 -58.09
C PRO A 25 -7.62 48.64 -57.70
N SER A 26 -7.88 47.34 -57.83
CA SER A 26 -6.90 46.32 -57.48
C SER A 26 -6.94 45.13 -58.41
N ARG A 27 -5.79 44.45 -58.56
CA ARG A 27 -5.65 43.24 -59.37
C ARG A 27 -4.76 42.22 -58.67
N VAL A 28 -5.04 40.94 -58.94
CA VAL A 28 -4.18 39.83 -58.49
C VAL A 28 -3.25 39.47 -59.64
N ILE A 29 -1.94 39.43 -59.36
CA ILE A 29 -0.92 38.95 -60.30
C ILE A 29 -0.16 37.75 -59.73
N ASP A 30 0.29 36.87 -60.61
CA ASP A 30 1.13 35.73 -60.25
C ASP A 30 2.55 36.20 -59.90
N VAL A 31 3.08 35.66 -58.79
CA VAL A 31 4.44 35.96 -58.34
C VAL A 31 5.32 34.75 -58.65
N PRO A 32 6.16 34.79 -59.69
CA PRO A 32 7.15 33.75 -59.93
C PRO A 32 8.26 33.84 -58.88
N GLY A 33 8.80 32.72 -58.40
CA GLY A 33 10.00 32.75 -57.55
C GLY A 33 10.05 31.78 -56.38
N ILE A 34 9.09 30.87 -56.24
CA ILE A 34 9.17 29.79 -55.24
C ILE A 34 9.92 28.61 -55.85
N ARG A 35 10.96 28.14 -55.16
CA ARG A 35 11.65 26.89 -55.48
C ARG A 35 11.44 25.89 -54.35
N MET A 36 11.05 24.67 -54.71
CA MET A 36 10.95 23.56 -53.78
C MET A 36 12.05 22.54 -54.13
N GLU A 37 12.84 22.16 -53.14
CA GLU A 37 13.83 21.09 -53.25
C GLU A 37 13.51 20.01 -52.23
N VAL A 38 13.29 18.78 -52.69
CA VAL A 38 13.13 17.62 -51.82
C VAL A 38 14.49 16.93 -51.70
N LYS A 39 14.99 16.79 -50.48
CA LYS A 39 16.29 16.16 -50.14
C LYS A 39 16.05 15.08 -49.10
N GLY A 40 15.82 13.84 -49.55
CA GLY A 40 15.42 12.77 -48.65
C GLY A 40 14.08 13.11 -47.97
N ASP A 41 14.09 13.16 -46.65
CA ASP A 41 12.90 13.46 -45.82
C ASP A 41 12.70 14.97 -45.57
N GLU A 42 13.60 15.82 -46.07
CA GLU A 42 13.50 17.27 -45.93
C GLU A 42 12.95 17.92 -47.21
N THR A 43 12.03 18.88 -47.03
CA THR A 43 11.59 19.78 -48.11
C THR A 43 12.04 21.19 -47.82
N VAL A 44 12.92 21.73 -48.66
CA VAL A 44 13.40 23.11 -48.57
C VAL A 44 12.60 23.98 -49.52
N ILE A 45 11.84 24.92 -48.96
CA ILE A 45 11.08 25.92 -49.71
C ILE A 45 11.88 27.23 -49.68
N SER A 46 12.35 27.68 -50.84
CA SER A 46 13.09 28.93 -51.00
C SER A 46 12.25 29.96 -51.74
N VAL A 47 12.08 31.13 -51.11
CA VAL A 47 11.42 32.30 -51.71
C VAL A 47 12.51 33.19 -52.33
N ARG A 48 12.50 33.37 -53.65
CA ARG A 48 13.46 34.26 -54.35
C ARG A 48 13.18 35.74 -54.08
N ASP A 49 14.14 36.59 -54.44
CA ASP A 49 14.28 38.04 -54.16
C ASP A 49 13.04 38.94 -54.36
N LYS A 50 11.99 38.48 -55.03
CA LYS A 50 10.76 39.24 -55.27
C LYS A 50 9.53 38.52 -54.69
N PHE A 51 9.28 38.75 -53.41
CA PHE A 51 8.02 38.41 -52.75
C PHE A 51 7.52 39.62 -51.96
N PRO A 52 6.92 40.61 -52.65
CA PRO A 52 6.59 41.89 -52.03
C PRO A 52 5.43 41.76 -51.04
N PRO A 53 5.29 42.72 -50.10
CA PRO A 53 4.16 42.76 -49.19
C PRO A 53 2.81 42.68 -49.93
N GLY A 54 1.86 41.90 -49.40
CA GLY A 54 0.58 41.61 -50.07
C GLY A 54 0.60 40.43 -51.04
N SER A 55 1.64 39.59 -50.98
CA SER A 55 1.74 38.32 -51.72
C SER A 55 1.37 37.12 -50.85
N ILE A 56 0.78 36.10 -51.46
CA ILE A 56 0.47 34.82 -50.82
C ILE A 56 1.11 33.68 -51.61
N ALA A 57 1.54 32.65 -50.90
CA ALA A 57 2.00 31.38 -51.46
C ALA A 57 1.23 30.27 -50.74
N LEU A 58 0.58 29.39 -51.51
CA LEU A 58 -0.15 28.26 -50.95
C LEU A 58 0.57 26.97 -51.33
N PHE A 59 0.79 26.12 -50.34
CA PHE A 59 1.42 24.82 -50.51
C PHE A 59 0.47 23.74 -50.03
N GLU A 60 0.34 22.69 -50.82
CA GLU A 60 -0.22 21.43 -50.36
C GLU A 60 0.92 20.59 -49.77
N THR A 61 0.78 20.20 -48.51
CA THR A 61 1.79 19.41 -47.79
C THR A 61 1.16 18.13 -47.26
N TRP A 62 1.93 17.05 -47.28
CA TRP A 62 1.55 15.77 -46.71
C TRP A 62 2.75 15.15 -46.02
N ILE A 63 2.46 14.24 -45.09
CA ILE A 63 3.48 13.45 -44.40
C ILE A 63 3.28 12.02 -44.89
N PRO A 64 4.12 11.49 -45.79
CA PRO A 64 3.91 10.16 -46.39
C PRO A 64 3.71 9.05 -45.34
N ALA A 65 4.49 9.07 -44.26
CA ALA A 65 4.36 8.11 -43.16
C ALA A 65 3.09 8.27 -42.29
N ALA A 66 2.39 9.40 -42.41
CA ALA A 66 1.18 9.72 -41.64
C ALA A 66 -0.05 9.96 -42.55
N GLU A 67 0.03 9.64 -43.84
CA GLU A 67 -1.04 9.80 -44.83
C GLU A 67 -2.30 8.97 -44.48
N HIS A 68 -2.11 7.96 -43.63
CA HIS A 68 -3.18 7.18 -43.00
C HIS A 68 -3.30 7.47 -41.49
N SER A 69 -3.14 8.71 -41.03
CA SER A 69 -3.20 9.06 -39.60
C SER A 69 -4.42 8.48 -38.85
N ALA A 70 -5.61 8.47 -39.47
CA ALA A 70 -6.78 7.79 -38.91
C ALA A 70 -6.60 6.26 -38.80
N GLY A 71 -5.91 5.65 -39.78
CA GLY A 71 -5.51 4.24 -39.73
C GLY A 71 -4.44 3.96 -38.68
N LEU A 72 -3.44 4.84 -38.53
CA LEU A 72 -2.37 4.70 -37.54
C LEU A 72 -2.90 4.91 -36.12
N ASP A 73 -3.73 5.94 -35.88
CA ASP A 73 -4.42 6.17 -34.62
C ASP A 73 -5.23 4.93 -34.20
N ASN A 74 -6.02 4.36 -35.12
CA ASN A 74 -6.78 3.13 -34.88
C ASN A 74 -5.87 1.91 -34.64
N TYR A 75 -4.75 1.82 -35.37
CA TYR A 75 -3.80 0.72 -35.23
C TYR A 75 -3.11 0.72 -33.86
N VAL A 76 -2.65 1.88 -33.38
CA VAL A 76 -1.98 1.98 -32.07
C VAL A 76 -2.93 1.90 -30.88
N THR A 77 -4.21 2.19 -31.09
CA THR A 77 -5.24 2.12 -30.03
C THR A 77 -6.00 0.79 -29.99
N SER A 78 -5.71 -0.16 -30.89
CA SER A 78 -6.44 -1.42 -31.00
C SER A 78 -5.64 -2.64 -30.54
N GLY A 79 -6.35 -3.70 -30.16
CA GLY A 79 -5.77 -5.02 -29.86
C GLY A 79 -5.12 -5.17 -28.47
N ALA A 80 -4.92 -4.08 -27.70
CA ALA A 80 -4.27 -4.14 -26.40
C ALA A 80 -4.96 -5.10 -25.42
N LYS A 81 -6.30 -5.00 -25.27
CA LYS A 81 -7.08 -5.91 -24.40
C LYS A 81 -6.87 -7.39 -24.77
N LYS A 82 -6.83 -7.70 -26.07
CA LYS A 82 -6.61 -9.07 -26.56
C LYS A 82 -5.18 -9.54 -26.29
N ALA A 83 -4.20 -8.67 -26.47
CA ALA A 83 -2.80 -8.99 -26.19
C ALA A 83 -2.57 -9.27 -24.71
N PHE A 84 -3.31 -8.60 -23.82
CA PHE A 84 -3.10 -8.66 -22.37
C PHE A 84 -4.08 -9.65 -21.68
N ALA A 85 -4.94 -10.32 -22.45
CA ALA A 85 -6.03 -11.17 -21.94
C ALA A 85 -5.56 -12.38 -21.13
N ASP A 86 -4.33 -12.83 -21.30
CA ASP A 86 -3.77 -14.01 -20.59
C ASP A 86 -2.91 -13.63 -19.39
N LEU A 87 -2.69 -12.34 -19.14
CA LEU A 87 -1.88 -11.89 -18.01
C LEU A 87 -2.59 -12.20 -16.70
N SER A 88 -1.83 -12.68 -15.72
CA SER A 88 -2.24 -12.76 -14.31
C SER A 88 -1.96 -11.44 -13.58
N LEU A 89 -2.41 -11.32 -12.33
CA LEU A 89 -2.02 -10.19 -11.48
C LEU A 89 -0.51 -10.12 -11.24
N ILE A 90 0.18 -11.25 -11.25
CA ILE A 90 1.65 -11.31 -11.09
C ILE A 90 2.36 -10.83 -12.36
N ASP A 91 1.84 -11.16 -13.55
CA ASP A 91 2.39 -10.62 -14.80
C ASP A 91 2.16 -9.10 -14.89
N LEU A 92 1.00 -8.64 -14.42
CA LEU A 92 0.67 -7.22 -14.37
C LEU A 92 1.58 -6.43 -13.43
N ASN A 93 2.08 -7.03 -12.34
CA ASN A 93 3.14 -6.41 -11.52
C ASN A 93 4.36 -6.05 -12.38
N PHE A 94 4.81 -6.97 -13.23
CA PHE A 94 5.94 -6.71 -14.12
C PHE A 94 5.59 -5.69 -15.20
N LEU A 95 4.44 -5.85 -15.88
CA LEU A 95 4.03 -4.96 -16.98
C LEU A 95 3.82 -3.51 -16.50
N LEU A 96 3.15 -3.31 -15.38
CA LEU A 96 2.77 -1.98 -14.89
C LEU A 96 3.83 -1.33 -13.99
N TYR A 97 4.49 -2.11 -13.14
CA TYR A 97 5.24 -1.57 -12.00
C TYR A 97 6.74 -1.95 -12.07
N LYS A 98 7.28 -2.59 -11.02
CA LYS A 98 8.70 -2.73 -10.70
C LYS A 98 9.40 -1.41 -10.42
N CYS A 99 9.69 -1.17 -9.15
CA CYS A 99 10.58 -0.06 -8.77
C CYS A 99 12.04 -0.43 -9.13
N GLU A 100 12.94 0.55 -9.09
CA GLU A 100 14.36 0.38 -9.46
C GLU A 100 15.01 -0.85 -8.81
N ALA A 101 14.78 -1.05 -7.50
CA ALA A 101 15.36 -2.16 -6.76
C ALA A 101 14.84 -3.51 -7.25
N GLU A 102 13.53 -3.64 -7.50
CA GLU A 102 12.93 -4.89 -7.99
C GLU A 102 13.34 -5.19 -9.43
N GLU A 103 13.47 -4.16 -10.27
CA GLU A 103 13.91 -4.32 -11.67
C GLU A 103 15.36 -4.82 -11.73
N ARG A 104 16.24 -4.26 -10.88
CA ARG A 104 17.62 -4.71 -10.75
C ARG A 104 17.72 -6.13 -10.21
N ASP A 105 16.95 -6.45 -9.17
CA ASP A 105 16.91 -7.80 -8.59
C ASP A 105 16.48 -8.85 -9.63
N GLY A 106 15.43 -8.55 -10.40
CA GLY A 106 14.93 -9.45 -11.43
C GLY A 106 15.89 -9.62 -12.61
N SER A 107 16.82 -8.69 -12.84
CA SER A 107 17.72 -8.63 -14.02
C SER A 107 19.19 -8.88 -13.69
N ASP A 108 19.51 -9.33 -12.47
CA ASP A 108 20.90 -9.45 -11.99
C ASP A 108 21.70 -8.13 -12.15
N GLY A 109 21.00 -7.01 -11.95
CA GLY A 109 21.54 -5.65 -12.01
C GLY A 109 21.66 -5.05 -13.42
N ALA A 110 21.32 -5.80 -14.47
CA ALA A 110 21.47 -5.37 -15.86
C ALA A 110 20.46 -4.29 -16.28
N ASP A 111 19.23 -4.37 -15.76
CA ASP A 111 18.13 -3.44 -16.06
C ASP A 111 17.79 -2.57 -14.84
N GLY A 112 17.21 -1.40 -15.09
CA GLY A 112 16.70 -0.48 -14.08
C GLY A 112 15.56 0.38 -14.64
N CYS A 113 15.04 1.31 -13.86
CA CYS A 113 14.08 2.30 -14.32
C CYS A 113 14.73 3.22 -15.37
N TYR A 114 13.95 3.55 -16.39
CA TYR A 114 14.38 4.44 -17.46
C TYR A 114 14.71 5.84 -16.94
N ASP A 115 15.84 6.40 -17.37
CA ASP A 115 16.26 7.77 -17.06
C ASP A 115 15.98 8.69 -18.25
N ILE A 116 15.13 9.70 -18.04
CA ILE A 116 14.77 10.68 -19.05
C ILE A 116 15.70 11.90 -18.88
N PRO A 117 16.53 12.24 -19.88
CA PRO A 117 17.39 13.43 -19.82
C PRO A 117 16.59 14.70 -19.49
N GLY A 118 17.07 15.46 -18.51
CA GLY A 118 16.40 16.69 -18.04
C GLY A 118 15.20 16.47 -17.11
N HIS A 119 14.84 15.22 -16.79
CA HIS A 119 13.81 14.88 -15.81
C HIS A 119 14.36 13.97 -14.69
N GLY A 120 15.01 12.87 -15.06
CA GLY A 120 15.49 11.83 -14.13
C GLY A 120 14.81 10.48 -14.34
N LYS A 121 15.01 9.57 -13.39
CA LYS A 121 14.45 8.21 -13.44
C LYS A 121 12.94 8.18 -13.18
N LEU A 122 12.27 7.30 -13.92
CA LEU A 122 10.90 6.90 -13.59
C LEU A 122 10.84 6.18 -12.24
N VAL A 123 9.73 6.34 -11.51
CA VAL A 123 9.51 5.64 -10.24
C VAL A 123 9.26 4.14 -10.42
N TYR A 124 8.74 3.76 -11.59
CA TYR A 124 8.57 2.38 -12.02
C TYR A 124 9.15 2.17 -13.42
N ALA A 125 9.69 0.98 -13.68
CA ALA A 125 10.16 0.56 -15.00
C ALA A 125 9.00 0.28 -15.98
N GLY A 126 7.86 -0.20 -15.46
CA GLY A 126 6.66 -0.53 -16.22
C GLY A 126 5.79 0.66 -16.62
N LEU A 127 4.63 0.37 -17.21
CA LEU A 127 3.74 1.37 -17.81
C LEU A 127 3.25 2.46 -16.84
N GLN A 128 3.13 2.16 -15.54
CA GLN A 128 2.77 3.16 -14.54
C GLN A 128 3.79 4.29 -14.48
N GLY A 129 5.09 3.98 -14.58
CA GLY A 129 6.15 5.00 -14.51
C GLY A 129 5.99 6.05 -15.62
N TRP A 130 5.72 5.59 -16.84
CA TRP A 130 5.42 6.43 -17.99
C TRP A 130 4.09 7.19 -17.82
N TRP A 131 3.05 6.47 -17.39
CA TRP A 131 1.71 7.05 -17.21
C TRP A 131 1.68 8.14 -16.15
N SER A 132 2.46 8.00 -15.07
CA SER A 132 2.57 9.01 -14.01
C SER A 132 3.09 10.36 -14.50
N LEU A 133 3.79 10.42 -15.63
CA LEU A 133 4.15 11.67 -16.31
C LEU A 133 3.08 12.06 -17.35
N LEU A 134 2.64 11.10 -18.16
CA LEU A 134 1.72 11.34 -19.27
C LEU A 134 0.33 11.82 -18.83
N LYS A 135 -0.11 11.44 -17.62
CA LYS A 135 -1.41 11.86 -17.06
C LYS A 135 -1.55 13.38 -16.95
N ASP A 136 -0.44 14.11 -16.82
CA ASP A 136 -0.41 15.58 -16.72
C ASP A 136 0.04 16.22 -18.06
N ILE A 137 1.01 15.60 -18.75
CA ILE A 137 1.49 16.10 -20.06
C ILE A 137 0.37 16.15 -21.10
N ILE A 138 -0.49 15.13 -21.15
CA ILE A 138 -1.52 15.00 -22.19
C ILE A 138 -2.61 16.08 -22.03
N PRO A 139 -3.27 16.25 -20.88
CA PRO A 139 -4.31 17.27 -20.72
C PRO A 139 -3.77 18.70 -20.90
N GLU A 140 -2.53 18.96 -20.50
CA GLU A 140 -1.89 20.28 -20.63
C GLU A 140 -1.33 20.54 -22.03
N ASN A 141 -1.26 19.52 -22.89
CA ASN A 141 -0.53 19.55 -24.16
C ASN A 141 0.92 20.07 -23.98
N ASN A 142 1.59 19.62 -22.91
CA ASN A 142 2.92 20.10 -22.54
C ASN A 142 4.02 19.47 -23.42
N LEU A 143 4.09 19.91 -24.67
CA LEU A 143 5.10 19.46 -25.65
C LEU A 143 6.54 19.90 -25.29
N ALA A 144 6.68 20.81 -24.33
CA ALA A 144 7.97 21.28 -23.80
C ALA A 144 8.53 20.38 -22.69
N HIS A 145 7.76 19.41 -22.19
CA HIS A 145 8.23 18.48 -21.16
C HIS A 145 9.48 17.71 -21.64
N PRO A 146 10.48 17.43 -20.77
CA PRO A 146 11.69 16.70 -21.15
C PRO A 146 11.44 15.36 -21.85
N LEU A 147 10.44 14.59 -21.41
CA LEU A 147 10.00 13.36 -22.11
C LEU A 147 9.64 13.62 -23.58
N CYS A 148 8.89 14.68 -23.88
CA CYS A 148 8.48 15.02 -25.23
C CYS A 148 9.69 15.43 -26.09
N GLN A 149 10.65 16.16 -25.51
CA GLN A 149 11.90 16.48 -26.20
C GLN A 149 12.72 15.23 -26.47
N HIS A 150 12.89 14.37 -25.46
CA HIS A 150 13.63 13.13 -25.57
C HIS A 150 13.07 12.18 -26.63
N LEU A 151 11.74 12.09 -26.74
CA LEU A 151 11.05 11.33 -27.80
C LEU A 151 11.24 11.95 -29.19
N ARG A 152 11.50 13.26 -29.30
CA ARG A 152 11.88 13.87 -30.59
C ARG A 152 13.34 13.59 -30.94
N ASP A 153 14.20 13.55 -29.93
CA ASP A 153 15.64 13.37 -30.09
C ASP A 153 16.00 11.92 -30.45
N GLY A 154 15.21 10.94 -30.01
CA GLY A 154 15.40 9.55 -30.41
C GLY A 154 14.35 8.57 -29.92
N GLN A 155 14.51 7.31 -30.33
CA GLN A 155 13.51 6.25 -30.17
C GLN A 155 13.84 5.25 -29.04
N TRP A 156 14.80 5.57 -28.17
CA TRP A 156 15.30 4.65 -27.14
C TRP A 156 14.23 4.20 -26.13
N ALA A 157 13.23 5.03 -25.85
CA ALA A 157 12.13 4.66 -24.95
C ALA A 157 11.30 3.49 -25.50
N LEU A 158 11.17 3.39 -26.82
CA LEU A 158 10.45 2.31 -27.49
C LEU A 158 11.21 0.99 -27.30
N ASP A 159 12.53 1.03 -27.50
CA ASP A 159 13.43 -0.13 -27.36
C ASP A 159 13.51 -0.61 -25.92
N TYR A 160 13.51 0.31 -24.95
CA TYR A 160 13.49 -0.03 -23.53
C TYR A 160 12.23 -0.83 -23.16
N ILE A 161 11.04 -0.34 -23.53
CA ILE A 161 9.77 -0.98 -23.18
C ILE A 161 9.72 -2.40 -23.77
N VAL A 162 10.05 -2.56 -25.05
CA VAL A 162 10.00 -3.88 -25.70
C VAL A 162 11.08 -4.80 -25.18
N GLY A 163 12.33 -4.36 -25.15
CA GLY A 163 13.45 -5.19 -24.71
C GLY A 163 13.26 -5.70 -23.29
N ARG A 164 12.70 -4.87 -22.40
CA ARG A 164 12.34 -5.26 -21.03
C ARG A 164 11.34 -6.42 -21.02
N LEU A 165 10.25 -6.32 -21.78
CA LEU A 165 9.21 -7.35 -21.85
C LEU A 165 9.73 -8.63 -22.52
N GLU A 166 10.52 -8.53 -23.59
CA GLU A 166 11.10 -9.68 -24.29
C GLU A 166 12.08 -10.46 -23.42
N ARG A 167 12.91 -9.77 -22.63
CA ARG A 167 13.82 -10.42 -21.67
C ARG A 167 13.04 -11.13 -20.56
N ALA A 168 11.98 -10.51 -20.05
CA ALA A 168 11.13 -11.11 -19.02
C ALA A 168 10.35 -12.32 -19.54
N ALA A 169 9.81 -12.27 -20.77
CA ALA A 169 9.06 -13.36 -21.38
C ALA A 169 9.87 -14.65 -21.60
N LYS A 170 11.22 -14.57 -21.50
CA LYS A 170 12.13 -15.73 -21.58
C LYS A 170 12.37 -16.39 -20.21
N LYS A 171 11.88 -15.80 -19.12
CA LYS A 171 12.07 -16.30 -17.75
C LYS A 171 10.89 -17.20 -17.36
N PRO A 172 11.15 -18.27 -16.57
CA PRO A 172 10.09 -19.13 -16.06
C PRO A 172 9.04 -18.34 -15.25
N GLY A 173 7.76 -18.56 -15.53
CA GLY A 173 6.64 -17.93 -14.82
C GLY A 173 6.30 -16.51 -15.28
N GLN A 174 6.84 -16.07 -16.42
CA GLN A 174 6.57 -14.76 -17.02
C GLN A 174 6.32 -14.84 -18.54
N GLU A 175 6.09 -16.04 -19.07
CA GLU A 175 5.95 -16.33 -20.50
C GLU A 175 4.73 -15.61 -21.11
N ALA A 176 3.71 -15.33 -20.31
CA ALA A 176 2.51 -14.60 -20.73
C ALA A 176 2.82 -13.18 -21.22
N LEU A 177 3.97 -12.60 -20.82
CA LEU A 177 4.44 -11.29 -21.28
C LEU A 177 4.85 -11.26 -22.76
N LYS A 178 4.98 -12.42 -23.43
CA LYS A 178 5.33 -12.49 -24.85
C LYS A 178 4.30 -11.79 -25.74
N LYS A 179 3.00 -11.98 -25.47
CA LYS A 179 1.92 -11.36 -26.25
C LYS A 179 1.91 -9.83 -26.12
N PRO A 180 2.04 -9.24 -24.91
CA PRO A 180 2.30 -7.82 -24.76
C PRO A 180 3.56 -7.35 -25.48
N ALA A 181 4.68 -8.07 -25.37
CA ALA A 181 5.94 -7.70 -26.03
C ALA A 181 5.75 -7.59 -27.56
N ASP A 182 5.12 -8.60 -28.17
CA ASP A 182 4.81 -8.62 -29.60
C ASP A 182 3.87 -7.47 -29.98
N TRP A 183 2.85 -7.22 -29.16
CA TRP A 183 1.94 -6.11 -29.40
C TRP A 183 2.68 -4.77 -29.40
N PHE A 184 3.55 -4.51 -28.42
CA PHE A 184 4.36 -3.30 -28.37
C PHE A 184 5.34 -3.21 -29.55
N GLN A 185 6.04 -4.30 -29.88
CA GLN A 185 6.99 -4.35 -31.00
C GLN A 185 6.29 -3.96 -32.32
N GLU A 186 5.16 -4.60 -32.64
CA GLU A 186 4.39 -4.32 -33.86
C GLU A 186 3.92 -2.85 -33.98
N ARG A 187 3.55 -2.21 -32.86
CA ARG A 187 3.09 -0.81 -32.88
C ARG A 187 4.27 0.14 -32.90
N PHE A 188 5.30 -0.11 -32.12
CA PHE A 188 6.49 0.73 -32.11
C PHE A 188 7.22 0.69 -33.45
N ASP A 189 7.27 -0.44 -34.15
CA ASP A 189 7.82 -0.52 -35.51
C ASP A 189 7.08 0.39 -36.50
N ALA A 190 5.75 0.46 -36.39
CA ALA A 190 4.97 1.41 -37.18
C ALA A 190 5.30 2.88 -36.80
N LEU A 191 5.56 3.15 -35.52
CA LEU A 191 5.96 4.48 -35.05
C LEU A 191 7.40 4.86 -35.40
N ARG A 192 8.26 3.93 -35.84
CA ARG A 192 9.64 4.30 -36.23
C ARG A 192 9.70 5.11 -37.51
N GLN A 193 8.67 4.98 -38.34
CA GLN A 193 8.61 5.57 -39.68
C GLN A 193 8.04 7.00 -39.68
N ILE A 194 7.44 7.46 -38.59
CA ILE A 194 6.81 8.79 -38.54
C ILE A 194 7.85 9.88 -38.22
N PRO A 195 7.63 11.13 -38.65
CA PRO A 195 8.48 12.25 -38.26
C PRO A 195 8.59 12.40 -36.74
N SER A 196 9.79 12.74 -36.26
CA SER A 196 10.10 12.82 -34.83
C SER A 196 9.15 13.72 -34.04
N PHE A 197 8.69 14.83 -34.62
CA PHE A 197 7.77 15.76 -33.98
C PHE A 197 6.37 15.17 -33.71
N LEU A 198 5.99 14.08 -34.38
CA LEU A 198 4.74 13.35 -34.12
C LEU A 198 4.90 12.25 -33.07
N LEU A 199 6.13 11.79 -32.80
CA LEU A 199 6.36 10.64 -31.91
C LEU A 199 5.81 10.85 -30.49
N PRO A 200 5.95 12.02 -29.83
CA PRO A 200 5.37 12.23 -28.50
C PRO A 200 3.86 11.97 -28.44
N ARG A 201 3.11 12.39 -29.46
CA ARG A 201 1.65 12.17 -29.54
C ARG A 201 1.32 10.68 -29.61
N TYR A 202 1.92 9.96 -30.55
CA TYR A 202 1.60 8.56 -30.77
C TYR A 202 2.12 7.65 -29.66
N PHE A 203 3.28 7.98 -29.08
CA PHE A 203 3.78 7.34 -27.86
C PHE A 203 2.77 7.52 -26.72
N GLY A 204 2.31 8.74 -26.46
CA GLY A 204 1.29 9.00 -25.43
C GLY A 204 -0.02 8.25 -25.67
N LEU A 205 -0.49 8.18 -26.92
CA LEU A 205 -1.72 7.47 -27.30
C LEU A 205 -1.61 5.95 -27.08
N LEU A 206 -0.48 5.37 -27.48
CA LEU A 206 -0.16 3.96 -27.31
C LEU A 206 -0.04 3.61 -25.82
N LEU A 207 0.77 4.37 -25.07
CA LEU A 207 0.98 4.15 -23.64
C LEU A 207 -0.32 4.25 -22.86
N ARG A 208 -1.15 5.26 -23.15
CA ARG A 208 -2.50 5.38 -22.56
C ARG A 208 -3.35 4.15 -22.83
N THR A 209 -3.38 3.69 -24.07
CA THR A 209 -4.17 2.51 -24.48
C THR A 209 -3.71 1.26 -23.74
N SER A 210 -2.41 1.00 -23.72
CA SER A 210 -1.85 -0.15 -23.02
C SER A 210 -2.05 -0.07 -21.51
N TYR A 211 -1.85 1.10 -20.91
CA TYR A 211 -2.01 1.29 -19.46
C TYR A 211 -3.46 1.02 -19.04
N ILE A 212 -4.44 1.58 -19.75
CA ILE A 212 -5.86 1.34 -19.48
C ILE A 212 -6.19 -0.16 -19.62
N ALA A 213 -5.76 -0.80 -20.71
CA ALA A 213 -6.00 -2.22 -20.92
C ALA A 213 -5.40 -3.11 -19.81
N ALA A 214 -4.21 -2.76 -19.32
CA ALA A 214 -3.54 -3.47 -18.23
C ALA A 214 -4.25 -3.25 -16.89
N CYS A 215 -4.68 -2.03 -16.58
CA CYS A 215 -5.48 -1.74 -15.38
C CYS A 215 -6.83 -2.45 -15.41
N GLU A 216 -7.57 -2.38 -16.54
CA GLU A 216 -8.85 -3.08 -16.71
C GLU A 216 -8.66 -4.59 -16.52
N ARG A 217 -7.62 -5.18 -17.11
CA ARG A 217 -7.29 -6.60 -16.91
C ARG A 217 -7.05 -6.93 -15.43
N GLY A 218 -6.35 -6.05 -14.71
CA GLY A 218 -6.13 -6.21 -13.27
C GLY A 218 -7.44 -6.23 -12.49
N ILE A 219 -8.34 -5.29 -12.79
CA ILE A 219 -9.66 -5.20 -12.14
C ILE A 219 -10.57 -6.39 -12.50
N GLU A 220 -10.54 -6.85 -13.76
CA GLU A 220 -11.31 -8.03 -14.22
C GLU A 220 -10.93 -9.33 -13.52
N LEU A 221 -9.69 -9.44 -13.05
CA LEU A 221 -9.18 -10.61 -12.31
C LEU A 221 -9.53 -10.57 -10.82
N MET A 222 -10.01 -9.45 -10.30
CA MET A 222 -10.33 -9.27 -8.90
C MET A 222 -11.81 -9.56 -8.60
N SER A 223 -12.15 -9.58 -7.31
CA SER A 223 -13.51 -9.81 -6.82
C SER A 223 -14.53 -8.83 -7.43
N ALA A 224 -15.80 -9.26 -7.51
CA ALA A 224 -16.89 -8.43 -8.03
C ALA A 224 -17.04 -7.09 -7.28
N ASN A 225 -16.72 -7.07 -5.98
CA ASN A 225 -16.75 -5.85 -5.16
C ASN A 225 -15.75 -4.80 -5.65
N VAL A 226 -14.58 -5.24 -6.14
CA VAL A 226 -13.59 -4.34 -6.76
C VAL A 226 -14.01 -4.01 -8.19
N GLY A 227 -14.40 -5.03 -8.97
CA GLY A 227 -14.80 -4.88 -10.37
C GLY A 227 -15.94 -3.87 -10.59
N GLN A 228 -16.92 -3.88 -9.69
CA GLN A 228 -18.07 -2.97 -9.70
C GLN A 228 -17.88 -1.78 -8.73
N GLY A 229 -16.74 -1.72 -8.04
CA GLY A 229 -16.42 -0.70 -7.06
C GLY A 229 -16.15 0.67 -7.67
N GLN A 230 -16.14 1.70 -6.81
CA GLN A 230 -15.75 3.04 -7.24
C GLN A 230 -14.26 3.11 -7.59
N TRP A 231 -13.87 4.10 -8.39
CA TRP A 231 -12.50 4.31 -8.84
C TRP A 231 -11.47 4.26 -7.70
N PHE A 232 -11.78 4.80 -6.51
CA PHE A 232 -10.84 4.82 -5.38
C PHE A 232 -10.58 3.41 -4.84
N LEU A 233 -11.60 2.56 -4.74
CA LEU A 233 -11.43 1.16 -4.33
C LEU A 233 -10.59 0.40 -5.38
N GLN A 234 -10.82 0.64 -6.66
CA GLN A 234 -10.04 0.06 -7.75
C GLN A 234 -8.57 0.51 -7.68
N SER A 235 -8.30 1.80 -7.43
CA SER A 235 -6.94 2.31 -7.25
C SER A 235 -6.24 1.69 -6.03
N LEU A 236 -6.94 1.55 -4.90
CA LEU A 236 -6.41 0.86 -3.72
C LEU A 236 -6.09 -0.61 -4.02
N ALA A 237 -6.98 -1.31 -4.73
CA ALA A 237 -6.78 -2.72 -5.07
C ALA A 237 -5.56 -2.92 -5.99
N MET A 238 -5.30 -1.98 -6.91
CA MET A 238 -4.09 -2.01 -7.75
C MET A 238 -2.80 -1.82 -6.95
N VAL A 239 -2.82 -1.26 -5.74
CA VAL A 239 -1.66 -1.27 -4.83
C VAL A 239 -1.28 -2.71 -4.47
N GLY A 240 -2.24 -3.63 -4.34
CA GLY A 240 -1.94 -5.05 -4.15
C GLY A 240 -1.14 -5.67 -5.31
N VAL A 241 -1.32 -5.16 -6.53
CA VAL A 241 -0.54 -5.55 -7.73
C VAL A 241 0.84 -4.89 -7.72
N GLN A 242 0.98 -3.66 -7.20
CA GLN A 242 2.29 -3.02 -7.00
C GLN A 242 3.15 -3.83 -6.03
N GLN A 243 2.59 -4.17 -4.88
CA GLN A 243 3.34 -4.75 -3.75
C GLN A 243 3.61 -6.25 -3.91
N THR A 244 2.86 -6.97 -4.77
CA THR A 244 2.99 -8.43 -4.93
C THR A 244 3.57 -8.78 -6.29
N GLY A 245 4.72 -9.43 -6.30
CA GLY A 245 5.36 -9.92 -7.52
C GLY A 245 6.47 -10.92 -7.23
N LEU A 246 7.05 -11.48 -8.29
CA LEU A 246 8.25 -12.31 -8.20
C LEU A 246 9.46 -11.42 -7.93
N VAL A 247 10.20 -11.72 -6.86
CA VAL A 247 11.46 -11.08 -6.46
C VAL A 247 12.44 -12.15 -6.02
N LYS A 248 13.57 -12.25 -6.71
CA LYS A 248 14.56 -13.32 -6.58
C LYS A 248 15.18 -13.33 -5.19
N SER A 249 15.57 -12.17 -4.65
CA SER A 249 16.18 -12.07 -3.32
C SER A 249 15.20 -12.06 -2.15
N GLY A 250 13.90 -11.88 -2.40
CA GLY A 250 12.87 -11.63 -1.38
C GLY A 250 11.64 -12.53 -1.49
N SER A 251 11.82 -13.83 -1.74
CA SER A 251 10.71 -14.79 -1.80
C SER A 251 10.12 -15.08 -0.40
N LEU A 252 9.11 -15.96 -0.32
CA LEU A 252 8.57 -16.45 0.95
C LEU A 252 9.35 -17.64 1.52
N TYR A 253 10.09 -18.35 0.66
CA TYR A 253 10.81 -19.58 1.02
C TYR A 253 12.27 -19.52 0.56
N PRO A 254 13.19 -20.27 1.20
CA PRO A 254 14.62 -20.13 0.92
C PRO A 254 15.01 -20.63 -0.48
N LYS A 255 14.28 -21.63 -1.00
CA LYS A 255 14.62 -22.36 -2.24
C LYS A 255 13.51 -22.38 -3.28
N LYS A 256 12.39 -21.68 -3.03
CA LYS A 256 11.23 -21.64 -3.93
C LYS A 256 10.91 -20.19 -4.24
N LEU A 257 10.97 -19.81 -5.50
CA LEU A 257 10.55 -18.49 -5.97
C LEU A 257 9.02 -18.49 -6.10
N VAL A 258 8.37 -17.65 -5.30
CA VAL A 258 6.92 -17.42 -5.34
C VAL A 258 6.65 -15.92 -5.25
N PRO A 259 5.46 -15.47 -5.65
CA PRO A 259 5.05 -14.09 -5.41
C PRO A 259 5.07 -13.79 -3.92
N SER A 260 5.67 -12.67 -3.55
CA SER A 260 5.74 -12.22 -2.17
C SER A 260 5.28 -10.77 -2.05
N LEU A 261 4.65 -10.43 -0.94
CA LEU A 261 4.19 -9.08 -0.62
C LEU A 261 5.34 -8.25 -0.04
N ALA A 262 5.67 -7.14 -0.69
CA ALA A 262 6.48 -6.08 -0.12
C ALA A 262 5.67 -5.29 0.93
N ALA A 263 6.33 -4.85 2.00
CA ALA A 263 5.72 -3.88 2.92
C ALA A 263 5.43 -2.55 2.18
N GLY A 264 6.44 -2.00 1.50
CA GLY A 264 6.29 -0.78 0.72
C GLY A 264 7.44 -0.53 -0.24
N LEU A 265 7.16 0.21 -1.31
CA LEU A 265 8.15 0.53 -2.34
C LEU A 265 8.67 1.96 -2.17
N PRO A 266 9.96 2.23 -2.45
CA PRO A 266 11.00 1.28 -2.85
C PRO A 266 11.80 0.69 -1.66
N HIS A 267 11.60 1.20 -0.44
CA HIS A 267 12.49 0.91 0.70
C HIS A 267 12.45 -0.54 1.17
N PHE A 268 11.30 -1.21 1.03
CA PHE A 268 11.03 -2.56 1.52
C PHE A 268 10.68 -3.50 0.36
N ALA A 269 11.47 -3.42 -0.72
CA ALA A 269 11.12 -4.05 -1.98
C ALA A 269 11.90 -5.35 -2.27
N VAL A 270 13.09 -5.55 -1.70
CA VAL A 270 13.99 -6.66 -2.06
C VAL A 270 14.72 -7.23 -0.84
N GLU A 271 15.38 -8.35 -1.04
CA GLU A 271 16.21 -9.04 -0.04
C GLU A 271 15.44 -9.32 1.28
N TRP A 272 16.15 -9.28 2.39
CA TRP A 272 15.58 -9.44 3.73
C TRP A 272 14.46 -8.41 3.98
N ALA A 273 14.63 -7.18 3.52
CA ALA A 273 13.74 -6.05 3.81
C ALA A 273 12.36 -6.13 3.14
N ARG A 274 12.08 -7.14 2.30
CA ARG A 274 10.80 -7.20 1.57
C ARG A 274 9.61 -7.62 2.45
N CYS A 275 9.73 -8.76 3.13
CA CYS A 275 8.60 -9.43 3.78
C CYS A 275 8.64 -9.26 5.30
N TRP A 276 7.68 -8.52 5.83
CA TRP A 276 7.50 -8.29 7.26
C TRP A 276 6.17 -8.90 7.71
N GLY A 277 6.18 -9.83 8.66
CA GLY A 277 4.99 -10.56 9.13
C GLY A 277 3.90 -9.63 9.62
N ARG A 278 4.27 -8.55 10.32
CA ARG A 278 3.32 -7.54 10.76
C ARG A 278 2.59 -6.90 9.57
N ASP A 279 3.34 -6.30 8.65
CA ASP A 279 2.81 -5.62 7.47
C ASP A 279 2.00 -6.57 6.60
N VAL A 280 2.48 -7.80 6.41
CA VAL A 280 1.79 -8.83 5.65
C VAL A 280 0.41 -9.10 6.25
N PHE A 281 0.33 -9.43 7.54
CA PHE A 281 -0.94 -9.86 8.13
C PHE A 281 -1.91 -8.72 8.45
N ILE A 282 -1.42 -7.47 8.55
CA ILE A 282 -2.29 -6.29 8.53
C ILE A 282 -2.87 -6.05 7.12
N SER A 283 -2.06 -6.21 6.07
CA SER A 283 -2.46 -5.89 4.69
C SER A 283 -3.29 -6.96 4.01
N LEU A 284 -3.11 -8.22 4.39
CA LEU A 284 -3.59 -9.40 3.66
C LEU A 284 -5.11 -9.42 3.50
N ARG A 285 -5.84 -9.02 4.55
CA ARG A 285 -7.31 -8.97 4.51
C ARG A 285 -7.81 -8.09 3.37
N GLY A 286 -7.36 -6.84 3.31
CA GLY A 286 -7.77 -5.92 2.26
C GLY A 286 -7.16 -6.24 0.89
N LEU A 287 -5.84 -6.41 0.82
CA LEU A 287 -5.13 -6.55 -0.46
C LEU A 287 -5.36 -7.89 -1.15
N TYR A 288 -5.62 -8.97 -0.39
CA TYR A 288 -5.84 -10.30 -0.95
C TYR A 288 -7.29 -10.77 -0.78
N LEU A 289 -7.82 -10.84 0.44
CA LEU A 289 -9.17 -11.40 0.62
C LEU A 289 -10.24 -10.49 -0.01
N GLY A 290 -10.16 -9.18 0.21
CA GLY A 290 -11.05 -8.19 -0.39
C GLY A 290 -11.00 -8.15 -1.92
N THR A 291 -9.85 -8.52 -2.51
CA THR A 291 -9.63 -8.54 -3.96
C THR A 291 -9.81 -9.94 -4.58
N GLY A 292 -10.05 -10.99 -3.79
CA GLY A 292 -10.26 -12.36 -4.27
C GLY A 292 -8.99 -13.18 -4.53
N ARG A 293 -7.82 -12.74 -4.03
CA ARG A 293 -6.50 -13.39 -4.21
C ARG A 293 -6.22 -14.43 -3.13
N PHE A 294 -7.11 -15.42 -3.01
CA PHE A 294 -7.07 -16.41 -1.93
C PHE A 294 -5.85 -17.33 -1.98
N GLU A 295 -5.33 -17.64 -3.17
CA GLU A 295 -4.14 -18.49 -3.31
C GLU A 295 -2.88 -17.80 -2.80
N GLU A 296 -2.68 -16.51 -3.14
CA GLU A 296 -1.57 -15.75 -2.59
C GLU A 296 -1.69 -15.57 -1.07
N ALA A 297 -2.90 -15.34 -0.56
CA ALA A 297 -3.14 -15.28 0.89
C ALA A 297 -2.77 -16.60 1.58
N LYS A 298 -3.18 -17.73 1.03
CA LYS A 298 -2.85 -19.07 1.51
C LYS A 298 -1.34 -19.27 1.55
N GLU A 299 -0.64 -19.00 0.45
CA GLU A 299 0.81 -19.19 0.35
C GLU A 299 1.57 -18.39 1.43
N HIS A 300 1.14 -17.16 1.72
CA HIS A 300 1.74 -16.33 2.78
C HIS A 300 1.45 -16.88 4.17
N ILE A 301 0.21 -17.29 4.46
CA ILE A 301 -0.13 -17.90 5.75
C ILE A 301 0.69 -19.17 5.97
N LEU A 302 0.79 -20.05 4.98
CA LEU A 302 1.58 -21.27 5.06
C LEU A 302 3.08 -20.96 5.25
N ALA A 303 3.63 -19.99 4.52
CA ALA A 303 5.04 -19.61 4.67
C ALA A 303 5.38 -19.16 6.10
N PHE A 304 4.57 -18.29 6.70
CA PHE A 304 4.80 -17.85 8.08
C PHE A 304 4.47 -18.94 9.12
N ALA A 305 3.46 -19.77 8.86
CA ALA A 305 3.16 -20.94 9.69
C ALA A 305 4.32 -21.94 9.72
N SER A 306 5.06 -22.08 8.61
CA SER A 306 6.23 -22.96 8.55
C SER A 306 7.34 -22.51 9.51
N VAL A 307 7.47 -21.21 9.76
CA VAL A 307 8.50 -20.60 10.61
C VAL A 307 7.97 -20.18 11.98
N LEU A 308 6.84 -20.69 12.48
CA LEU A 308 6.47 -20.41 13.87
C LEU A 308 7.54 -21.00 14.81
N LYS A 309 7.98 -20.20 15.78
CA LYS A 309 8.97 -20.55 16.81
C LYS A 309 8.66 -19.72 18.05
N HIS A 310 8.95 -20.23 19.25
CA HIS A 310 8.59 -19.56 20.50
C HIS A 310 7.09 -19.42 20.76
N GLY A 311 6.22 -19.96 19.89
CA GLY A 311 4.80 -19.60 19.86
C GLY A 311 4.53 -18.23 19.22
N GLN A 312 5.51 -17.70 18.48
CA GLN A 312 5.48 -16.44 17.75
C GLN A 312 5.73 -16.68 16.26
N ILE A 313 5.26 -15.76 15.42
CA ILE A 313 5.76 -15.62 14.05
C ILE A 313 6.81 -14.49 14.02
N PRO A 314 7.75 -14.51 13.06
CA PRO A 314 8.75 -13.46 12.98
C PRO A 314 8.17 -12.13 12.47
N ASN A 315 8.85 -11.03 12.83
CA ASN A 315 8.65 -9.77 12.11
C ASN A 315 9.32 -9.85 10.75
N LEU A 316 10.64 -10.00 10.72
CA LEU A 316 11.40 -10.15 9.48
C LEU A 316 11.36 -11.61 9.01
N LEU A 317 10.82 -11.89 7.82
CA LEU A 317 10.78 -13.27 7.30
C LEU A 317 12.12 -13.74 6.73
N SER A 318 12.81 -12.86 5.97
CA SER A 318 14.06 -13.18 5.26
C SER A 318 13.96 -14.48 4.44
N SER A 319 12.90 -14.60 3.62
CA SER A 319 12.56 -15.80 2.86
C SER A 319 12.49 -17.10 3.68
N GLY A 320 12.26 -17.03 5.00
CA GLY A 320 12.27 -18.19 5.90
C GLY A 320 13.68 -18.75 6.18
N ASN A 321 14.73 -18.06 5.74
CA ASN A 321 16.12 -18.48 5.96
C ASN A 321 16.64 -18.02 7.32
N ALA A 322 16.56 -16.71 7.58
CA ALA A 322 16.98 -16.08 8.82
C ALA A 322 15.87 -15.19 9.40
N PRO A 323 14.70 -15.78 9.77
CA PRO A 323 13.61 -15.01 10.36
C PRO A 323 13.97 -14.43 11.74
N ARG A 324 13.49 -13.22 12.06
CA ARG A 324 13.74 -12.54 13.34
C ARG A 324 12.46 -12.42 14.18
N TYR A 325 12.53 -12.85 15.44
CA TYR A 325 11.39 -12.93 16.38
C TYR A 325 11.46 -11.81 17.44
N ASN A 326 11.54 -10.57 16.98
CA ASN A 326 11.52 -9.38 17.83
C ASN A 326 10.14 -8.70 17.91
N SER A 327 9.10 -9.37 17.43
CA SER A 327 7.73 -8.86 17.37
C SER A 327 6.77 -9.72 18.18
N ARG A 328 6.01 -9.08 19.07
CA ARG A 328 4.96 -9.70 19.90
C ARG A 328 3.58 -9.51 19.31
N ASP A 329 3.38 -8.52 18.44
CA ASP A 329 2.09 -8.23 17.82
C ASP A 329 1.86 -9.04 16.54
N SER A 330 2.92 -9.40 15.80
CA SER A 330 2.81 -10.14 14.54
C SER A 330 1.98 -11.42 14.67
N ILE A 331 2.19 -12.22 15.73
CA ILE A 331 1.44 -13.46 15.93
C ILE A 331 -0.07 -13.23 15.99
N TRP A 332 -0.50 -12.14 16.63
CA TRP A 332 -1.92 -11.85 16.81
C TRP A 332 -2.57 -11.35 15.53
N PHE A 333 -1.86 -10.55 14.73
CA PHE A 333 -2.33 -10.19 13.38
C PHE A 333 -2.42 -11.41 12.47
N PHE A 334 -1.50 -12.37 12.58
CA PHE A 334 -1.56 -13.63 11.84
C PHE A 334 -2.75 -14.49 12.23
N LEU A 335 -3.01 -14.67 13.53
CA LEU A 335 -4.16 -15.42 14.01
C LEU A 335 -5.48 -14.74 13.58
N GLN A 336 -5.55 -13.41 13.60
CA GLN A 336 -6.67 -12.67 13.04
C GLN A 336 -6.80 -12.86 11.53
N CYS A 337 -5.69 -12.85 10.79
CA CYS A 337 -5.69 -13.10 9.35
C CYS A 337 -6.19 -14.51 9.00
N ILE A 338 -5.84 -15.55 9.79
CA ILE A 338 -6.39 -16.89 9.59
C ILE A 338 -7.92 -16.89 9.80
N GLN A 339 -8.42 -16.17 10.80
CA GLN A 339 -9.86 -16.01 11.00
C GLN A 339 -10.53 -15.37 9.79
N ASP A 340 -9.95 -14.28 9.27
CA ASP A 340 -10.43 -13.61 8.07
C ASP A 340 -10.36 -14.55 6.84
N TYR A 341 -9.27 -15.32 6.69
CA TYR A 341 -9.14 -16.30 5.61
C TYR A 341 -10.26 -17.35 5.69
N VAL A 342 -10.49 -17.95 6.85
CA VAL A 342 -11.56 -18.93 7.09
C VAL A 342 -12.94 -18.32 6.84
N LYS A 343 -13.13 -17.02 7.07
CA LYS A 343 -14.39 -16.33 6.81
C LYS A 343 -14.65 -16.09 5.33
N TYR A 344 -13.63 -15.70 4.56
CA TYR A 344 -13.81 -15.21 3.18
C TYR A 344 -13.38 -16.19 2.09
N ALA A 345 -12.40 -17.05 2.35
CA ALA A 345 -11.86 -17.96 1.36
C ALA A 345 -12.82 -19.14 1.13
N PRO A 346 -12.88 -19.72 -0.10
CA PRO A 346 -13.78 -20.82 -0.42
C PRO A 346 -13.58 -22.09 0.43
N GLU A 347 -12.36 -22.33 0.93
CA GLU A 347 -12.01 -23.49 1.77
C GLU A 347 -12.67 -23.41 3.15
N GLY A 348 -13.01 -22.20 3.62
CA GLY A 348 -13.63 -21.98 4.90
C GLY A 348 -12.85 -22.65 6.04
N VAL A 349 -13.57 -23.37 6.90
CA VAL A 349 -13.01 -24.04 8.08
C VAL A 349 -12.08 -25.19 7.72
N ASP A 350 -12.24 -25.81 6.54
CA ASP A 350 -11.40 -26.93 6.11
C ASP A 350 -9.93 -26.50 5.94
N PHE A 351 -9.68 -25.21 5.74
CA PHE A 351 -8.33 -24.64 5.72
C PHE A 351 -7.52 -24.98 6.98
N LEU A 352 -8.18 -25.10 8.15
CA LEU A 352 -7.51 -25.42 9.42
C LEU A 352 -6.83 -26.80 9.41
N LYS A 353 -7.30 -27.72 8.55
CA LYS A 353 -6.71 -29.06 8.38
C LYS A 353 -5.57 -29.09 7.36
N THR A 354 -5.25 -27.97 6.72
CA THR A 354 -4.12 -27.88 5.77
C THR A 354 -2.81 -28.11 6.51
N SER A 355 -2.00 -29.06 6.04
CA SER A 355 -0.67 -29.35 6.59
C SER A 355 0.39 -28.40 6.03
N VAL A 356 1.31 -27.98 6.88
CA VAL A 356 2.51 -27.22 6.51
C VAL A 356 3.76 -27.89 7.07
N LYS A 357 4.80 -28.04 6.24
CA LYS A 357 6.11 -28.48 6.72
C LYS A 357 6.76 -27.41 7.57
N ARG A 358 7.30 -27.81 8.71
CA ARG A 358 7.81 -26.91 9.73
C ARG A 358 9.31 -26.69 9.61
N ARG A 359 9.70 -25.42 9.40
CA ARG A 359 11.10 -24.97 9.35
C ARG A 359 11.81 -25.19 10.69
N PHE A 360 11.11 -24.95 11.80
CA PHE A 360 11.54 -25.24 13.18
C PHE A 360 10.65 -26.33 13.77
N LEU A 361 11.19 -27.17 14.65
CA LEU A 361 10.42 -28.25 15.27
C LEU A 361 9.30 -27.67 16.16
N PRO A 362 8.06 -28.20 16.13
CA PRO A 362 6.98 -27.72 17.00
C PRO A 362 7.35 -27.83 18.48
N TYR A 363 7.01 -26.80 19.27
CA TYR A 363 7.32 -26.70 20.71
C TYR A 363 8.82 -26.74 21.09
N ASP A 364 9.73 -26.60 20.12
CA ASP A 364 11.17 -26.52 20.34
C ASP A 364 11.70 -25.13 19.94
N ASP A 365 12.40 -24.50 20.87
CA ASP A 365 12.95 -23.15 20.73
C ASP A 365 14.38 -23.13 20.18
N THR A 366 14.93 -24.28 19.83
CA THR A 366 16.28 -24.43 19.29
C THR A 366 16.38 -23.77 17.91
N TRP A 367 17.38 -22.91 17.75
CA TRP A 367 17.73 -22.37 16.43
C TRP A 367 18.67 -23.31 15.68
N PHE A 368 18.39 -23.53 14.39
CA PHE A 368 19.26 -24.28 13.49
C PHE A 368 19.04 -23.81 12.05
N ASP A 369 20.04 -24.02 11.19
CA ASP A 369 20.09 -23.56 9.80
C ASP A 369 19.07 -24.25 8.87
N THR A 370 18.75 -23.65 7.71
CA THR A 370 17.81 -24.21 6.73
C THR A 370 18.30 -25.50 6.10
N GLU A 371 19.62 -25.71 6.07
CA GLU A 371 20.26 -26.93 5.57
C GLU A 371 20.38 -28.03 6.63
N ASP A 372 20.01 -27.77 7.89
CA ASP A 372 19.98 -28.80 8.93
C ASP A 372 18.92 -29.86 8.62
N SER A 373 19.25 -31.14 8.82
CA SER A 373 18.34 -32.27 8.60
C SER A 373 17.00 -32.19 9.34
N ARG A 374 16.92 -31.41 10.42
CA ARG A 374 15.68 -31.16 11.17
C ARG A 374 14.73 -30.19 10.46
N ALA A 375 15.23 -29.30 9.61
CA ALA A 375 14.41 -28.33 8.90
C ALA A 375 13.44 -29.04 7.96
N TYR A 376 12.15 -28.70 8.06
CA TYR A 376 11.08 -29.29 7.26
C TYR A 376 10.93 -30.82 7.42
N SER A 377 11.44 -31.39 8.52
CA SER A 377 11.33 -32.82 8.86
C SER A 377 10.00 -33.19 9.54
N GLN A 378 9.33 -32.20 10.12
CA GLN A 378 8.03 -32.34 10.76
C GLN A 378 6.99 -31.51 10.02
N GLU A 379 5.73 -31.82 10.25
CA GLU A 379 4.60 -31.07 9.72
C GLU A 379 3.60 -30.75 10.84
N SER A 380 2.79 -29.72 10.62
CA SER A 380 1.71 -29.32 11.52
C SER A 380 0.54 -28.87 10.68
N THR A 381 -0.67 -29.18 11.12
CA THR A 381 -1.86 -28.55 10.55
C THR A 381 -1.95 -27.09 11.01
N ILE A 382 -2.74 -26.27 10.33
CA ILE A 382 -2.95 -24.88 10.76
C ILE A 382 -3.61 -24.81 12.14
N GLU A 383 -4.49 -25.74 12.49
CA GLU A 383 -5.01 -25.82 13.87
C GLU A 383 -3.92 -26.16 14.89
N ASP A 384 -2.94 -27.01 14.57
CA ASP A 384 -1.80 -27.27 15.45
C ASP A 384 -0.95 -26.02 15.65
N VAL A 385 -0.74 -25.22 14.59
CA VAL A 385 0.01 -23.95 14.67
C VAL A 385 -0.69 -22.94 15.57
N ILE A 386 -2.01 -22.80 15.44
CA ILE A 386 -2.82 -21.92 16.30
C ILE A 386 -2.74 -22.40 17.75
N GLN A 387 -2.90 -23.71 17.97
CA GLN A 387 -2.81 -24.30 19.31
C GLN A 387 -1.43 -24.09 19.93
N GLU A 388 -0.36 -24.28 19.17
CA GLU A 388 1.02 -24.05 19.63
C GLU A 388 1.20 -22.61 20.10
N ALA A 389 0.75 -21.63 19.30
CA ALA A 389 0.83 -20.22 19.66
C ALA A 389 0.10 -19.92 20.99
N LEU A 390 -1.16 -20.33 21.12
CA LEU A 390 -1.93 -20.07 22.35
C LEU A 390 -1.39 -20.82 23.56
N GLN A 391 -1.01 -22.09 23.38
CA GLN A 391 -0.47 -22.92 24.44
C GLN A 391 0.84 -22.34 24.99
N ARG A 392 1.72 -21.86 24.11
CA ARG A 392 2.99 -21.23 24.47
C ARG A 392 2.80 -19.93 25.25
N HIS A 393 1.81 -19.11 24.88
CA HIS A 393 1.48 -17.90 25.63
C HIS A 393 0.90 -18.23 27.02
N ALA A 394 -0.02 -19.19 27.09
CA ALA A 394 -0.66 -19.59 28.35
C ALA A 394 0.32 -20.19 29.37
N THR A 395 1.35 -20.92 28.92
CA THR A 395 2.41 -21.41 29.81
C THR A 395 3.43 -20.33 30.20
N GLY A 396 3.45 -19.21 29.49
CA GLY A 396 4.53 -18.23 29.53
C GLY A 396 5.75 -18.67 28.71
N MET A 397 6.50 -17.69 28.24
CA MET A 397 7.73 -17.90 27.47
C MET A 397 8.79 -16.87 27.87
N ALA A 398 10.03 -17.33 27.97
CA ALA A 398 11.20 -16.48 28.17
C ALA A 398 12.31 -17.00 27.27
N TYR A 399 12.80 -16.16 26.36
CA TYR A 399 13.86 -16.53 25.43
C TYR A 399 14.75 -15.34 25.12
N ARG A 400 15.96 -15.65 24.67
CA ARG A 400 16.87 -14.68 24.06
C ARG A 400 16.80 -14.84 22.56
N GLU A 401 16.73 -13.73 21.81
CA GLU A 401 16.76 -13.77 20.34
C GLU A 401 17.92 -14.63 19.87
N ALA A 402 17.64 -15.54 18.92
CA ALA A 402 18.68 -16.34 18.31
C ALA A 402 19.70 -15.43 17.63
N ASN A 403 20.99 -15.72 17.81
CA ASN A 403 22.09 -14.92 17.25
C ASN A 403 22.17 -13.48 17.79
N ALA A 404 21.63 -13.21 18.99
CA ALA A 404 21.67 -11.91 19.66
C ALA A 404 23.07 -11.26 19.65
N GLY A 405 23.09 -9.98 19.33
CA GLY A 405 24.29 -9.16 19.22
C GLY A 405 24.27 -8.26 17.98
N PRO A 406 25.37 -7.51 17.72
CA PRO A 406 25.44 -6.51 16.67
C PRO A 406 25.18 -7.01 15.25
N GLY A 407 25.26 -8.32 15.02
CA GLY A 407 25.02 -8.94 13.71
C GLY A 407 23.56 -8.97 13.29
N ILE A 408 22.62 -9.01 14.25
CA ILE A 408 21.17 -8.97 13.95
C ILE A 408 20.54 -7.62 14.32
N ASP A 409 21.18 -6.86 15.24
CA ASP A 409 20.78 -5.52 15.61
C ASP A 409 21.98 -4.75 16.19
N SER A 410 22.49 -3.78 15.44
CA SER A 410 23.67 -2.99 15.81
C SER A 410 23.36 -1.81 16.75
N GLN A 411 22.08 -1.59 17.04
CA GLN A 411 21.61 -0.46 17.83
C GLN A 411 21.12 -0.90 19.21
N MET A 412 20.42 -2.03 19.29
CA MET A 412 19.84 -2.58 20.51
C MET A 412 20.90 -2.91 21.59
N LYS A 413 20.53 -2.70 22.86
CA LYS A 413 21.33 -3.12 24.02
C LYS A 413 21.20 -4.62 24.28
N ASP A 414 22.12 -5.19 25.05
CA ASP A 414 22.14 -6.62 25.34
C ASP A 414 20.84 -7.13 25.98
N GLU A 415 20.23 -6.32 26.85
CA GLU A 415 18.98 -6.63 27.54
C GLU A 415 17.77 -6.64 26.60
N GLY A 416 17.83 -5.89 25.50
CA GLY A 416 16.73 -5.79 24.53
C GLY A 416 16.47 -7.10 23.80
N PHE A 417 17.49 -7.95 23.66
CA PHE A 417 17.38 -9.28 23.03
C PHE A 417 16.67 -10.31 23.91
N ASN A 418 16.42 -10.00 25.19
CA ASN A 418 15.74 -10.90 26.11
C ASN A 418 14.25 -10.58 26.10
N ILE A 419 13.42 -11.55 25.73
CA ILE A 419 11.97 -11.39 25.60
C ILE A 419 11.30 -12.32 26.61
N ALA A 420 10.41 -11.75 27.42
CA ALA A 420 9.49 -12.48 28.28
C ALA A 420 8.05 -12.10 27.90
N ILE A 421 7.19 -13.10 27.86
CA ILE A 421 5.75 -12.96 27.61
C ILE A 421 5.01 -13.89 28.56
N GLU A 422 4.02 -13.36 29.25
CA GLU A 422 3.21 -14.09 30.23
C GLU A 422 1.76 -13.63 30.19
N VAL A 423 0.87 -14.46 30.74
CA VAL A 423 -0.54 -14.10 30.90
C VAL A 423 -0.78 -13.78 32.37
N ASP A 424 -1.29 -12.59 32.64
CA ASP A 424 -1.85 -12.28 33.95
C ASP A 424 -3.22 -12.95 34.06
N TRP A 425 -3.32 -14.01 34.85
CA TRP A 425 -4.56 -14.79 34.97
C TRP A 425 -5.65 -14.10 35.78
N GLU A 426 -5.38 -12.96 36.44
CA GLU A 426 -6.43 -12.14 37.06
C GLU A 426 -7.22 -11.36 36.01
N THR A 427 -6.54 -10.90 34.95
CA THR A 427 -7.11 -10.07 33.88
C THR A 427 -7.28 -10.81 32.56
N GLY A 428 -6.60 -11.94 32.38
CA GLY A 428 -6.51 -12.71 31.15
C GLY A 428 -5.59 -12.10 30.09
N MET A 429 -4.94 -10.97 30.38
CA MET A 429 -4.18 -10.20 29.39
C MET A 429 -2.77 -10.74 29.20
N VAL A 430 -2.26 -10.60 27.97
CA VAL A 430 -0.86 -10.95 27.63
C VAL A 430 0.04 -9.76 27.90
N PHE A 431 0.95 -9.95 28.85
CA PHE A 431 2.03 -9.04 29.18
C PHE A 431 3.30 -9.47 28.46
N GLY A 432 4.10 -8.51 28.01
CA GLY A 432 5.44 -8.86 27.55
C GLY A 432 6.27 -7.68 27.08
N GLY A 433 7.49 -7.98 26.69
CA GLY A 433 8.47 -6.96 26.32
C GLY A 433 9.21 -6.39 27.53
N ASN A 434 10.01 -5.35 27.29
CA ASN A 434 10.69 -4.56 28.32
C ASN A 434 11.08 -3.19 27.75
N GLN A 435 11.52 -2.28 28.61
CA GLN A 435 11.91 -0.91 28.25
C GLN A 435 13.13 -0.79 27.30
N ASN A 436 13.83 -1.89 27.01
CA ASN A 436 14.94 -1.94 26.06
C ASN A 436 14.58 -2.64 24.73
N ASN A 437 13.30 -2.99 24.50
CA ASN A 437 12.86 -3.62 23.26
C ASN A 437 11.66 -2.94 22.59
N CYS A 438 11.36 -3.42 21.39
CA CYS A 438 10.39 -2.85 20.46
C CYS A 438 9.43 -3.93 19.95
N GLY A 439 8.68 -4.56 20.85
CA GLY A 439 7.84 -5.73 20.50
C GLY A 439 6.54 -5.43 19.73
N THR A 440 6.25 -4.19 19.38
CA THR A 440 4.99 -3.79 18.69
C THR A 440 5.31 -2.92 17.50
N TRP A 441 4.35 -2.66 16.61
CA TRP A 441 4.52 -1.86 15.39
C TRP A 441 5.13 -0.47 15.60
N MET A 442 5.03 0.09 16.80
CA MET A 442 5.76 1.29 17.19
C MET A 442 7.21 0.92 17.58
N ASP A 443 8.03 0.47 16.63
CA ASP A 443 9.27 -0.29 16.89
C ASP A 443 10.59 0.46 16.68
N LYS A 444 10.59 1.79 16.62
CA LYS A 444 11.82 2.55 16.42
C LYS A 444 12.82 2.38 17.57
N MET A 445 13.91 1.65 17.31
CA MET A 445 15.09 1.58 18.17
C MET A 445 15.96 2.83 17.96
N GLY A 446 16.30 3.54 19.04
CA GLY A 446 17.17 4.72 18.95
C GLY A 446 18.58 4.38 18.49
N GLU A 447 19.14 5.21 17.61
CA GLU A 447 20.45 4.98 16.97
C GLU A 447 21.46 6.11 17.26
N SER A 448 21.01 7.29 17.70
CA SER A 448 21.90 8.44 17.86
C SER A 448 22.82 8.32 19.07
N ALA A 449 24.10 8.02 18.81
CA ALA A 449 25.13 8.11 19.84
C ALA A 449 25.32 9.56 20.32
N ARG A 450 25.21 10.53 19.40
CA ARG A 450 25.38 11.96 19.68
C ARG A 450 24.31 12.50 20.63
N ALA A 451 23.06 12.12 20.44
CA ALA A 451 21.96 12.49 21.33
C ALA A 451 21.83 11.59 22.57
N GLY A 452 22.70 10.58 22.71
CA GLY A 452 22.62 9.61 23.82
C GLY A 452 21.41 8.67 23.76
N SER A 453 20.79 8.50 22.59
CA SER A 453 19.60 7.66 22.40
C SER A 453 19.88 6.29 21.79
N LYS A 454 21.14 5.97 21.45
CA LYS A 454 21.52 4.66 20.91
C LYS A 454 21.12 3.51 21.85
N GLY A 455 20.35 2.57 21.33
CA GLY A 455 19.84 1.42 22.07
C GLY A 455 18.73 1.76 23.06
N VAL A 456 18.13 2.95 22.95
CA VAL A 456 16.97 3.36 23.77
C VAL A 456 15.74 3.45 22.85
N PRO A 457 14.79 2.51 22.95
CA PRO A 457 13.55 2.54 22.17
C PRO A 457 12.84 3.89 22.23
N GLY A 458 12.31 4.35 21.10
CA GLY A 458 11.45 5.54 21.03
C GLY A 458 10.10 5.35 21.73
N THR A 459 9.56 4.14 21.60
CA THR A 459 8.23 3.72 22.03
C THR A 459 8.26 2.26 22.49
N PRO A 460 8.96 1.93 23.59
CA PRO A 460 8.82 0.60 24.18
C PRO A 460 7.36 0.45 24.64
N ARG A 461 6.65 -0.54 24.12
CA ARG A 461 5.24 -0.79 24.44
C ARG A 461 5.10 -2.07 25.23
N ASP A 462 5.88 -2.18 26.29
CA ASP A 462 5.84 -3.32 27.20
C ASP A 462 4.59 -3.32 28.08
N GLY A 463 4.36 -4.43 28.76
CA GLY A 463 3.10 -4.68 29.46
C GLY A 463 2.01 -5.21 28.51
N ALA A 464 0.75 -4.91 28.81
CA ALA A 464 -0.38 -5.32 27.99
C ALA A 464 -0.75 -4.23 26.98
N ALA A 465 -0.52 -4.51 25.70
CA ALA A 465 -0.89 -3.61 24.60
C ALA A 465 -2.36 -3.81 24.21
N VAL A 466 -3.08 -2.71 23.97
CA VAL A 466 -4.53 -2.73 23.72
C VAL A 466 -4.90 -3.57 22.50
N GLU A 467 -4.13 -3.47 21.40
CA GLU A 467 -4.40 -4.23 20.18
C GLU A 467 -4.15 -5.73 20.35
N ILE A 468 -3.11 -6.11 21.10
CA ILE A 468 -2.81 -7.52 21.40
C ILE A 468 -3.96 -8.12 22.22
N THR A 469 -4.47 -7.38 23.20
CA THR A 469 -5.60 -7.83 24.03
C THR A 469 -6.86 -8.03 23.20
N GLY A 470 -7.18 -7.10 22.30
CA GLY A 470 -8.33 -7.22 21.39
C GLY A 470 -8.20 -8.39 20.42
N LEU A 471 -7.03 -8.58 19.80
CA LEU A 471 -6.76 -9.68 18.87
C LEU A 471 -6.75 -11.05 19.55
N LEU A 472 -6.20 -11.14 20.78
CA LEU A 472 -6.27 -12.33 21.62
C LEU A 472 -7.72 -12.71 21.88
N TYR A 473 -8.52 -11.77 22.38
CA TYR A 473 -9.92 -12.03 22.70
C TYR A 473 -10.72 -12.43 21.45
N SER A 474 -10.51 -11.76 20.30
CA SER A 474 -11.08 -12.15 19.00
C SER A 474 -10.78 -13.61 18.66
N THR A 475 -9.51 -14.02 18.80
CA THR A 475 -9.06 -15.39 18.58
C THR A 475 -9.71 -16.39 19.53
N LEU A 476 -9.74 -16.09 20.83
CA LEU A 476 -10.33 -16.98 21.83
C LEU A 476 -11.83 -17.16 21.62
N ALA A 477 -12.57 -16.08 21.34
CA ALA A 477 -14.00 -16.14 21.06
C ALA A 477 -14.30 -16.97 19.79
N TRP A 478 -13.50 -16.81 18.74
CA TRP A 478 -13.61 -17.60 17.52
C TRP A 478 -13.34 -19.09 17.76
N LEU A 479 -12.27 -19.43 18.48
CA LEU A 479 -11.94 -20.81 18.79
C LEU A 479 -12.93 -21.46 19.77
N ALA A 480 -13.43 -20.71 20.76
CA ALA A 480 -14.49 -21.19 21.64
C ALA A 480 -15.72 -21.62 20.84
N LYS A 481 -16.13 -20.78 19.88
CA LYS A 481 -17.21 -21.13 18.94
C LYS A 481 -16.89 -22.37 18.13
N LEU A 482 -15.76 -22.41 17.41
CA LEU A 482 -15.42 -23.57 16.57
C LEU A 482 -15.28 -24.86 17.38
N SER A 483 -14.71 -24.80 18.57
CA SER A 483 -14.58 -25.94 19.48
C SER A 483 -15.95 -26.47 19.91
N SER A 484 -16.88 -25.59 20.32
CA SER A 484 -18.25 -25.97 20.66
C SER A 484 -19.04 -26.56 19.49
N GLU A 485 -18.69 -26.19 18.25
CA GLU A 485 -19.27 -26.73 17.02
C GLU A 485 -18.58 -28.03 16.55
N GLY A 486 -17.55 -28.51 17.26
CA GLY A 486 -16.77 -29.70 16.86
C GLY A 486 -15.88 -29.48 15.63
N LYS A 487 -15.63 -28.22 15.27
CA LYS A 487 -14.87 -27.80 14.07
C LYS A 487 -13.41 -27.47 14.36
N TYR A 488 -13.00 -27.48 15.63
CA TYR A 488 -11.63 -27.29 16.07
C TYR A 488 -11.29 -28.37 17.09
N GLN A 489 -10.13 -29.03 16.94
CA GLN A 489 -9.84 -30.24 17.71
C GLN A 489 -9.50 -29.99 19.19
N TYR A 490 -9.14 -28.76 19.56
CA TYR A 490 -8.82 -28.38 20.93
C TYR A 490 -9.96 -27.59 21.56
N SER A 491 -10.04 -27.59 22.89
CA SER A 491 -11.02 -26.81 23.65
C SER A 491 -10.40 -25.92 24.73
N SER A 492 -9.10 -26.06 24.96
CA SER A 492 -8.40 -25.46 26.10
C SER A 492 -6.89 -25.41 25.88
N VAL A 493 -6.23 -24.66 26.76
CA VAL A 493 -4.77 -24.64 26.94
C VAL A 493 -4.42 -24.97 28.39
N LYS A 494 -3.15 -25.29 28.64
CA LYS A 494 -2.59 -25.41 29.99
C LYS A 494 -1.90 -24.12 30.42
N LYS A 495 -2.06 -23.73 31.68
CA LYS A 495 -1.32 -22.66 32.33
C LYS A 495 0.05 -23.15 32.81
N ALA A 496 0.89 -22.23 33.30
CA ALA A 496 2.20 -22.56 33.88
C ALA A 496 2.13 -23.57 35.05
N ASP A 497 1.07 -23.53 35.86
CA ASP A 497 0.83 -24.48 36.97
C ASP A 497 0.23 -25.82 36.51
N SER A 498 0.18 -26.07 35.19
CA SER A 498 -0.45 -27.23 34.55
C SER A 498 -1.98 -27.34 34.69
N SER A 499 -2.64 -26.40 35.38
CA SER A 499 -4.11 -26.30 35.33
C SER A 499 -4.57 -25.94 33.92
N SER A 500 -5.79 -26.34 33.56
CA SER A 500 -6.34 -26.06 32.23
C SER A 500 -7.34 -24.90 32.29
N ILE A 501 -7.40 -24.14 31.21
CA ILE A 501 -8.42 -23.10 30.99
C ILE A 501 -9.00 -23.27 29.59
N SER A 502 -10.33 -23.25 29.48
CA SER A 502 -10.99 -23.33 28.19
C SER A 502 -10.85 -22.00 27.43
N PHE A 503 -11.00 -22.03 26.10
CA PHE A 503 -10.97 -20.79 25.32
C PHE A 503 -12.10 -19.83 25.71
N ALA A 504 -13.28 -20.38 26.05
CA ALA A 504 -14.42 -19.61 26.51
C ALA A 504 -14.13 -18.92 27.85
N ASP A 505 -13.62 -19.67 28.85
CA ASP A 505 -13.31 -19.10 30.17
C ASP A 505 -12.22 -18.02 30.08
N TRP A 506 -11.21 -18.21 29.21
CA TRP A 506 -10.18 -17.19 29.00
C TRP A 506 -10.76 -15.93 28.34
N ALA A 507 -11.62 -16.09 27.33
CA ALA A 507 -12.33 -14.97 26.72
C ALA A 507 -13.20 -14.21 27.74
N ASP A 508 -13.89 -14.93 28.63
CA ASP A 508 -14.75 -14.34 29.66
C ASP A 508 -13.95 -13.53 30.70
N ILE A 509 -12.77 -14.01 31.11
CA ILE A 509 -11.87 -13.25 32.00
C ILE A 509 -11.45 -11.93 31.33
N LEU A 510 -11.07 -11.97 30.06
CA LEU A 510 -10.71 -10.76 29.30
C LEU A 510 -11.89 -9.80 29.20
N GLN A 511 -13.06 -10.30 28.81
CA GLN A 511 -14.29 -9.50 28.68
C GLN A 511 -14.67 -8.81 29.99
N ALA A 512 -14.55 -9.51 31.12
CA ALA A 512 -14.88 -8.97 32.43
C ALA A 512 -13.92 -7.88 32.92
N ASN A 513 -12.68 -7.86 32.43
CA ASN A 513 -11.63 -6.96 32.91
C ASN A 513 -11.24 -5.85 31.94
N PHE A 514 -11.53 -5.99 30.64
CA PHE A 514 -11.04 -5.08 29.61
C PHE A 514 -11.39 -3.61 29.87
N GLU A 515 -12.68 -3.30 30.08
CA GLU A 515 -13.15 -1.93 30.39
C GLU A 515 -12.46 -1.39 31.63
N ARG A 516 -12.45 -2.17 32.73
CA ARG A 516 -11.82 -1.78 34.00
C ARG A 516 -10.36 -1.38 33.81
N CYS A 517 -9.60 -2.13 33.03
CA CYS A 517 -8.16 -1.92 32.87
C CYS A 517 -7.82 -0.77 31.90
N TYR A 518 -8.54 -0.66 30.77
CA TYR A 518 -8.19 0.25 29.68
C TYR A 518 -9.00 1.55 29.66
N PHE A 519 -10.24 1.59 30.13
CA PHE A 519 -11.05 2.81 30.01
C PHE A 519 -10.66 3.86 31.06
N VAL A 520 -10.55 5.12 30.62
CA VAL A 520 -10.36 6.29 31.48
C VAL A 520 -11.65 7.12 31.42
N PRO A 521 -12.46 7.17 32.51
CA PRO A 521 -13.77 7.79 32.47
C PRO A 521 -13.70 9.30 32.30
N LEU A 522 -14.81 9.91 31.87
CA LEU A 522 -14.88 11.36 31.65
C LEU A 522 -14.80 12.17 32.95
N SER A 523 -15.46 11.69 33.99
CA SER A 523 -15.43 12.29 35.34
C SER A 523 -14.45 11.54 36.24
N SER A 524 -13.68 12.28 37.03
CA SER A 524 -12.81 11.71 38.07
C SER A 524 -13.57 11.00 39.19
N ASP A 525 -14.85 11.33 39.37
CA ASP A 525 -15.70 10.67 40.39
C ASP A 525 -15.93 9.19 40.09
N GLU A 526 -15.67 8.77 38.85
CA GLU A 526 -15.83 7.38 38.40
C GLU A 526 -14.52 6.58 38.43
N ASP A 527 -13.39 7.22 38.77
CA ASP A 527 -12.07 6.57 38.73
C ASP A 527 -12.03 5.30 39.58
N ALA A 528 -12.73 5.26 40.71
CA ALA A 528 -12.76 4.10 41.60
C ALA A 528 -13.36 2.83 40.95
N LYS A 529 -14.04 2.94 39.80
CA LYS A 529 -14.58 1.80 39.03
C LYS A 529 -13.56 1.21 38.04
N TYR A 530 -12.48 1.93 37.76
CA TYR A 530 -11.47 1.59 36.76
C TYR A 530 -10.08 1.63 37.39
N ASP A 531 -9.10 1.01 36.73
CA ASP A 531 -7.73 1.00 37.24
C ASP A 531 -7.02 2.29 36.83
N VAL A 532 -7.45 3.45 37.34
CA VAL A 532 -6.96 4.78 36.94
C VAL A 532 -6.10 5.41 38.03
N ASN A 533 -4.93 5.92 37.64
CA ASN A 533 -4.08 6.77 38.46
C ASN A 533 -4.21 8.23 38.01
N PRO A 534 -5.00 9.07 38.72
CA PRO A 534 -5.33 10.41 38.25
C PRO A 534 -4.11 11.35 38.11
N ALA A 535 -3.01 11.05 38.82
CA ALA A 535 -1.82 11.89 38.81
C ALA A 535 -1.04 11.86 37.47
N VAL A 536 -1.28 10.84 36.64
CA VAL A 536 -0.58 10.63 35.36
C VAL A 536 -1.51 10.67 34.14
N VAL A 537 -2.80 10.98 34.34
CA VAL A 537 -3.78 11.10 33.25
C VAL A 537 -3.57 12.40 32.47
N ASN A 538 -3.36 12.28 31.16
CA ASN A 538 -3.31 13.44 30.26
C ASN A 538 -4.72 13.84 29.76
N ARG A 539 -5.47 12.87 29.22
CA ARG A 539 -6.85 13.06 28.74
C ARG A 539 -7.81 12.03 29.33
N ARG A 540 -9.09 12.37 29.32
CA ARG A 540 -10.21 11.55 29.80
C ARG A 540 -11.18 11.20 28.68
N GLY A 541 -11.99 10.17 28.89
CA GLY A 541 -12.93 9.69 27.87
C GLY A 541 -12.24 8.92 26.75
N MET A 542 -11.23 8.13 27.11
CA MET A 542 -10.36 7.42 26.18
C MET A 542 -10.09 6.00 26.67
N TYR A 543 -9.59 5.17 25.76
CA TYR A 543 -8.96 3.91 26.13
C TYR A 543 -7.45 4.10 26.14
N LYS A 544 -6.81 3.66 27.22
CA LYS A 544 -5.36 3.61 27.38
C LYS A 544 -4.71 2.85 26.23
N ASP A 545 -3.49 3.25 25.91
CA ASP A 545 -2.69 2.55 24.90
C ASP A 545 -2.11 1.24 25.44
N LEU A 546 -1.68 1.27 26.70
CA LEU A 546 -1.06 0.17 27.42
C LEU A 546 -1.71 0.00 28.80
N TYR A 547 -1.51 -1.15 29.42
CA TYR A 547 -1.88 -1.40 30.81
C TYR A 547 -0.68 -2.01 31.56
N ARG A 548 -0.22 -1.29 32.60
CA ARG A 548 0.95 -1.57 33.45
C ARG A 548 2.24 -1.74 32.63
N SER A 549 2.54 -0.77 31.76
CA SER A 549 3.83 -0.69 31.07
C SER A 549 4.97 -0.28 32.02
N GLY A 550 6.21 -0.32 31.54
CA GLY A 550 7.38 0.02 32.34
C GLY A 550 7.46 1.50 32.76
N LYS A 551 6.73 2.40 32.08
CA LYS A 551 6.56 3.79 32.49
C LYS A 551 5.08 4.13 32.50
N GLU A 552 4.49 4.25 33.69
CA GLU A 552 3.03 4.34 33.85
C GLU A 552 2.35 5.44 33.00
N TYR A 553 3.00 6.60 32.76
CA TYR A 553 2.40 7.63 31.89
C TYR A 553 2.21 7.17 30.43
N GLU A 554 3.00 6.20 29.94
CA GLU A 554 2.88 5.62 28.60
C GLU A 554 1.56 4.84 28.45
N ASP A 555 0.99 4.32 29.56
CA ASP A 555 -0.36 3.73 29.58
C ASP A 555 -1.43 4.75 29.19
N TYR A 556 -1.33 5.97 29.72
CA TYR A 556 -2.35 7.02 29.62
C TYR A 556 -2.18 7.92 28.37
N GLN A 557 -1.37 7.52 27.40
CA GLN A 557 -1.20 8.26 26.15
C GLN A 557 -2.36 7.99 25.18
N LEU A 558 -2.97 9.05 24.66
CA LEU A 558 -3.95 8.91 23.59
C LEU A 558 -3.21 8.60 22.28
N ARG A 559 -3.43 7.38 21.76
CA ARG A 559 -2.79 6.84 20.55
C ARG A 559 -3.82 6.14 19.65
N PRO A 560 -3.50 5.93 18.35
CA PRO A 560 -4.44 5.36 17.39
C PRO A 560 -4.48 3.81 17.41
N ASN A 561 -4.08 3.16 18.51
CA ASN A 561 -3.99 1.69 18.60
C ASN A 561 -5.30 1.03 19.08
N PHE A 562 -6.04 1.66 20.02
CA PHE A 562 -7.30 1.11 20.53
C PHE A 562 -8.37 0.84 19.44
N PRO A 563 -8.44 1.57 18.31
CA PRO A 563 -9.36 1.22 17.23
C PRO A 563 -9.10 -0.17 16.65
N ILE A 564 -7.87 -0.70 16.71
CA ILE A 564 -7.58 -2.06 16.26
C ILE A 564 -8.42 -3.05 17.07
N ALA A 565 -8.35 -2.97 18.40
CA ALA A 565 -9.17 -3.78 19.30
C ALA A 565 -10.68 -3.57 19.06
N MET A 566 -11.12 -2.33 18.85
CA MET A 566 -12.54 -2.03 18.53
C MET A 566 -13.03 -2.70 17.25
N THR A 567 -12.18 -2.86 16.23
CA THR A 567 -12.60 -3.50 14.97
C THR A 567 -12.77 -5.01 15.11
N VAL A 568 -11.81 -5.68 15.77
CA VAL A 568 -11.75 -7.15 15.87
C VAL A 568 -12.60 -7.68 17.03
N ALA A 569 -12.75 -6.90 18.10
CA ALA A 569 -13.42 -7.29 19.34
C ALA A 569 -14.38 -6.20 19.86
N PRO A 570 -15.36 -5.73 19.05
CA PRO A 570 -16.27 -4.65 19.43
C PRO A 570 -17.15 -4.92 20.64
N GLN A 571 -17.21 -6.16 21.12
CA GLN A 571 -17.97 -6.59 22.30
C GLN A 571 -17.22 -6.33 23.62
N LEU A 572 -15.91 -6.10 23.58
CA LEU A 572 -15.12 -5.68 24.74
C LEU A 572 -15.46 -4.26 25.22
N PHE A 573 -16.18 -3.50 24.41
CA PHE A 573 -16.38 -2.07 24.60
C PHE A 573 -17.85 -1.73 24.88
N ASP A 574 -18.06 -0.89 25.89
CA ASP A 574 -19.30 -0.14 26.05
C ASP A 574 -19.48 0.79 24.83
N PRO A 575 -20.62 0.73 24.12
CA PRO A 575 -20.83 1.52 22.92
C PRO A 575 -20.73 3.04 23.13
N SER A 576 -21.11 3.55 24.30
CA SER A 576 -21.06 4.98 24.60
C SER A 576 -19.62 5.44 24.86
N HIS A 577 -18.87 4.68 25.65
CA HIS A 577 -17.43 4.90 25.87
C HIS A 577 -16.65 4.82 24.56
N ALA A 578 -16.94 3.83 23.73
CA ALA A 578 -16.29 3.64 22.43
C ALA A 578 -16.49 4.85 21.51
N MET A 579 -17.75 5.30 21.35
CA MET A 579 -18.03 6.48 20.52
C MET A 579 -17.40 7.75 21.06
N GLN A 580 -17.35 7.91 22.39
CA GLN A 580 -16.66 9.03 23.02
C GLN A 580 -15.16 9.03 22.69
N ALA A 581 -14.48 7.89 22.85
CA ALA A 581 -13.06 7.76 22.54
C ALA A 581 -12.77 7.95 21.04
N LEU A 582 -13.64 7.45 20.16
CA LEU A 582 -13.52 7.63 18.72
C LEU A 582 -13.70 9.09 18.29
N ASN A 583 -14.66 9.82 18.89
CA ASN A 583 -14.82 11.26 18.65
C ASN A 583 -13.59 12.06 19.12
N LEU A 584 -12.98 11.65 20.24
CA LEU A 584 -11.74 12.25 20.71
C LEU A 584 -10.59 11.99 19.74
N ALA A 585 -10.41 10.74 19.29
CA ALA A 585 -9.39 10.39 18.29
C ALA A 585 -9.61 11.14 16.96
N ASP A 586 -10.86 11.28 16.52
CA ASP A 586 -11.24 12.02 15.30
C ASP A 586 -10.84 13.51 15.38
N THR A 587 -10.94 14.10 16.57
CA THR A 587 -10.68 15.52 16.81
C THR A 587 -9.20 15.79 17.08
N VAL A 588 -8.51 14.87 17.77
CA VAL A 588 -7.17 15.09 18.31
C VAL A 588 -6.09 14.42 17.48
N LEU A 589 -6.33 13.19 17.02
CA LEU A 589 -5.30 12.38 16.34
C LEU A 589 -5.44 12.39 14.81
N ARG A 590 -6.64 12.57 14.26
CA ARG A 590 -6.85 12.42 12.82
C ARG A 590 -6.27 13.60 12.02
N GLY A 591 -5.21 13.33 11.26
CA GLY A 591 -4.68 14.21 10.22
C GLY A 591 -5.50 14.16 8.93
N PRO A 592 -5.02 14.79 7.84
CA PRO A 592 -5.70 14.77 6.54
C PRO A 592 -5.75 13.38 5.88
N THR A 593 -4.73 12.56 6.12
CA THR A 593 -4.59 11.21 5.54
C THR A 593 -4.26 10.15 6.58
N GLY A 594 -3.37 10.48 7.53
CA GLY A 594 -2.94 9.58 8.59
C GLY A 594 -3.51 9.94 9.96
N MET A 595 -3.30 9.05 10.92
CA MET A 595 -3.53 9.27 12.34
C MET A 595 -2.20 9.61 13.02
N ALA A 596 -2.13 10.75 13.71
CA ALA A 596 -1.00 11.08 14.58
C ALA A 596 -0.80 9.95 15.59
N THR A 597 0.43 9.45 15.70
CA THR A 597 0.74 8.31 16.59
C THR A 597 0.75 8.67 18.07
N LEU A 598 0.72 9.95 18.39
CA LEU A 598 0.64 10.48 19.74
C LEU A 598 -0.16 11.78 19.75
N ASP A 599 -0.91 12.00 20.83
CA ASP A 599 -1.60 13.25 21.14
C ASP A 599 -0.70 14.49 21.02
N PRO A 600 -1.11 15.51 20.23
CA PRO A 600 -0.39 16.78 20.13
C PRO A 600 -0.18 17.55 21.45
N ALA A 601 -0.97 17.25 22.50
CA ALA A 601 -0.81 17.86 23.81
C ALA A 601 0.24 17.16 24.69
N ASP A 602 0.73 15.98 24.31
CA ASP A 602 1.75 15.24 25.06
C ASP A 602 3.13 15.94 24.95
N LEU A 603 3.88 15.96 26.05
CA LEU A 603 5.22 16.56 26.10
C LEU A 603 6.23 15.89 25.14
N ASN A 604 5.98 14.63 24.76
CA ASN A 604 6.81 13.85 23.85
C ASN A 604 6.42 14.02 22.37
N TYR A 605 5.38 14.79 22.06
CA TYR A 605 4.90 14.96 20.68
C TYR A 605 5.90 15.71 19.78
N ARG A 606 6.48 15.00 18.81
CA ARG A 606 7.44 15.51 17.81
C ARG A 606 7.05 15.00 16.42
N PRO A 607 6.23 15.74 15.65
CA PRO A 607 5.52 15.19 14.48
C PRO A 607 6.28 15.33 13.14
N TYR A 608 7.57 15.61 13.19
CA TYR A 608 8.42 15.73 12.00
C TYR A 608 9.50 14.67 12.05
N TYR A 609 9.26 13.55 11.37
CA TYR A 609 10.24 12.47 11.24
C TYR A 609 11.29 12.84 10.19
N VAL A 610 12.55 12.94 10.63
CA VAL A 610 13.71 13.12 9.76
C VAL A 610 14.74 12.08 10.15
N ASN A 611 14.80 10.98 9.40
CA ASN A 611 15.62 9.83 9.78
C ASN A 611 17.13 10.14 9.71
N SER A 612 17.49 11.04 8.80
CA SER A 612 18.88 11.48 8.59
C SER A 612 19.39 12.47 9.64
N GLU A 613 18.52 13.03 10.49
CA GLU A 613 18.88 14.03 11.49
C GLU A 613 20.01 13.52 12.40
N ASP A 614 21.06 14.32 12.56
CA ASP A 614 22.22 14.00 13.41
C ASP A 614 22.49 15.11 14.43
N SER A 615 21.45 15.42 15.21
CA SER A 615 21.45 16.45 16.25
C SER A 615 21.72 15.85 17.65
N GLU A 616 21.77 16.72 18.65
CA GLU A 616 21.84 16.35 20.09
C GLU A 616 20.45 16.19 20.73
N ASP A 617 19.37 16.34 19.95
CA ASP A 617 18.00 16.17 20.46
C ASP A 617 17.68 14.68 20.65
N PHE A 618 17.52 14.27 21.90
CA PHE A 618 17.19 12.89 22.29
C PHE A 618 15.88 12.38 21.67
N ALA A 619 14.91 13.27 21.41
CA ALA A 619 13.59 12.88 20.92
C ALA A 619 13.58 12.66 19.40
N THR A 620 14.32 13.46 18.63
CA THR A 620 14.21 13.49 17.16
C THR A 620 15.41 12.92 16.42
N SER A 621 16.62 13.02 16.98
CA SER A 621 17.86 12.60 16.32
C SER A 621 17.79 11.13 15.87
N LYS A 622 18.20 10.88 14.62
CA LYS A 622 18.08 9.60 13.90
C LYS A 622 16.65 9.05 13.84
N GLY A 623 15.67 9.97 13.84
CA GLY A 623 14.26 9.66 13.67
C GLY A 623 13.63 8.90 14.84
N ARG A 624 14.14 9.02 16.08
CA ARG A 624 13.57 8.33 17.26
C ARG A 624 12.09 8.65 17.49
N ASN A 625 11.60 9.77 16.96
CA ASN A 625 10.22 10.21 16.99
C ASN A 625 9.29 9.54 15.96
N TYR A 626 9.71 8.49 15.26
CA TYR A 626 8.95 7.81 14.20
C TYR A 626 7.49 7.49 14.57
N HIS A 627 7.24 7.17 15.84
CA HIS A 627 5.92 6.90 16.40
C HIS A 627 5.53 7.85 17.53
N GLN A 628 6.04 9.09 17.54
CA GLN A 628 5.74 10.10 18.57
C GLN A 628 5.11 11.37 18.00
N GLY A 629 4.27 11.25 16.96
CA GLY A 629 3.56 12.36 16.36
C GLY A 629 3.37 12.30 14.84
N PRO A 630 4.26 11.67 14.04
CA PRO A 630 4.00 11.47 12.63
C PRO A 630 2.64 10.79 12.39
N GLU A 631 2.03 11.11 11.25
CA GLU A 631 0.66 10.71 10.92
C GLU A 631 0.69 9.46 10.04
N TRP A 632 0.45 8.30 10.63
CA TRP A 632 0.50 7.01 9.92
C TRP A 632 -0.80 6.70 9.20
N LEU A 633 -0.75 6.14 7.99
CA LEU A 633 -1.95 5.96 7.17
C LEU A 633 -2.72 4.68 7.47
N TRP A 634 -2.05 3.56 7.79
CA TRP A 634 -2.74 2.30 8.06
C TRP A 634 -3.68 2.36 9.29
N PRO A 635 -3.38 3.08 10.40
CA PRO A 635 -4.31 3.21 11.52
C PRO A 635 -5.57 3.99 11.15
N THR A 636 -5.54 4.83 10.09
CA THR A 636 -6.74 5.49 9.56
C THR A 636 -7.80 4.48 9.15
N GLY A 637 -7.40 3.34 8.56
CA GLY A 637 -8.33 2.27 8.21
C GLY A 637 -9.02 1.67 9.43
N PHE A 638 -8.27 1.28 10.45
CA PHE A 638 -8.83 0.77 11.71
C PHE A 638 -9.71 1.79 12.43
N PHE A 639 -9.28 3.05 12.49
CA PHE A 639 -10.06 4.15 13.04
C PHE A 639 -11.41 4.31 12.31
N LEU A 640 -11.41 4.37 10.98
CA LEU A 640 -12.64 4.54 10.21
C LEU A 640 -13.57 3.33 10.29
N ARG A 641 -13.01 2.11 10.34
CA ARG A 641 -13.77 0.87 10.55
C ARG A 641 -14.47 0.88 11.92
N ALA A 642 -13.73 1.22 12.98
CA ALA A 642 -14.29 1.33 14.32
C ALA A 642 -15.36 2.44 14.38
N LEU A 643 -15.08 3.62 13.80
CA LEU A 643 -16.02 4.71 13.71
C LEU A 643 -17.31 4.30 13.00
N LEU A 644 -17.23 3.65 11.83
CA LEU A 644 -18.41 3.17 11.12
C LEU A 644 -19.22 2.19 11.97
N LYS A 645 -18.54 1.20 12.56
CA LYS A 645 -19.18 0.13 13.34
C LYS A 645 -19.95 0.69 14.54
N PHE A 646 -19.31 1.53 15.35
CA PHE A 646 -19.95 2.10 16.54
C PHE A 646 -20.95 3.23 16.21
N ASP A 647 -20.73 3.99 15.13
CA ASP A 647 -21.69 5.00 14.68
C ASP A 647 -22.97 4.36 14.12
N LEU A 648 -22.87 3.22 13.44
CA LEU A 648 -24.03 2.44 13.01
C LEU A 648 -24.80 1.83 14.19
N LYS A 649 -24.10 1.32 15.22
CA LYS A 649 -24.74 0.73 16.41
C LYS A 649 -25.67 1.69 17.16
N ARG A 650 -25.42 2.99 17.10
CA ARG A 650 -26.23 4.01 17.79
C ARG A 650 -27.29 4.67 16.90
N ARG A 651 -27.42 4.25 15.63
CA ARG A 651 -28.29 4.89 14.64
C ARG A 651 -29.33 3.93 14.09
N ASP A 652 -30.57 4.15 14.50
CA ASP A 652 -31.69 3.25 14.19
C ASP A 652 -32.52 3.67 12.96
N THR A 653 -32.19 4.80 12.33
CA THR A 653 -32.91 5.31 11.15
C THR A 653 -32.08 5.20 9.88
N ASP A 654 -32.73 5.02 8.73
CA ASP A 654 -32.04 4.97 7.43
C ASP A 654 -31.25 6.25 7.14
N ALA A 655 -31.81 7.41 7.51
CA ALA A 655 -31.13 8.69 7.40
C ALA A 655 -29.88 8.75 8.30
N GLY A 656 -29.97 8.27 9.54
CA GLY A 656 -28.83 8.16 10.43
C GLY A 656 -27.77 7.22 9.89
N ARG A 657 -28.15 6.01 9.46
CA ARG A 657 -27.21 5.05 8.86
C ARG A 657 -26.50 5.64 7.64
N THR A 658 -27.24 6.32 6.77
CA THR A 658 -26.67 7.05 5.62
C THR A 658 -25.65 8.10 6.07
N GLU A 659 -25.96 8.85 7.14
CA GLU A 659 -25.03 9.82 7.72
C GLU A 659 -23.73 9.15 8.19
N ALA A 660 -23.79 7.98 8.84
CA ALA A 660 -22.58 7.25 9.26
C ALA A 660 -21.64 6.92 8.07
N TYR A 661 -22.19 6.43 6.96
CA TYR A 661 -21.43 6.22 5.72
C TYR A 661 -20.86 7.52 5.14
N GLN A 662 -21.61 8.62 5.21
CA GLN A 662 -21.13 9.93 4.77
C GLN A 662 -19.99 10.44 5.65
N GLN A 663 -20.05 10.23 6.96
CA GLN A 663 -19.01 10.65 7.91
C GLN A 663 -17.68 9.97 7.60
N VAL A 664 -17.66 8.65 7.37
CA VAL A 664 -16.41 7.95 6.99
C VAL A 664 -15.96 8.34 5.58
N THR A 665 -16.88 8.50 4.62
CA THR A 665 -16.54 8.89 3.24
C THR A 665 -15.88 10.28 3.18
N ARG A 666 -16.36 11.24 3.97
CA ARG A 666 -15.76 12.58 4.05
C ARG A 666 -14.33 12.55 4.56
N ARG A 667 -14.01 11.64 5.47
CA ARG A 667 -12.67 11.47 6.06
C ARG A 667 -11.67 10.79 5.12
N LEU A 668 -12.12 10.23 3.99
CA LEU A 668 -11.25 9.64 2.96
C LEU A 668 -10.75 10.65 1.92
N ILE A 669 -11.18 11.92 1.97
CA ILE A 669 -10.88 12.90 0.91
C ILE A 669 -9.37 13.13 0.71
N GLY A 670 -8.60 13.15 1.79
CA GLY A 670 -7.14 13.28 1.70
C GLY A 670 -6.50 12.07 1.02
N CYS A 671 -6.91 10.85 1.38
CA CYS A 671 -6.38 9.63 0.77
C CYS A 671 -6.75 9.54 -0.72
N LYS A 672 -7.97 9.94 -1.08
CA LYS A 672 -8.41 10.03 -2.49
C LYS A 672 -7.54 10.97 -3.30
N LYS A 673 -7.24 12.16 -2.75
CA LYS A 673 -6.35 13.12 -3.39
C LYS A 673 -4.92 12.56 -3.52
N MET A 674 -4.38 12.00 -2.45
CA MET A 674 -3.01 11.46 -2.41
C MET A 674 -2.78 10.39 -3.47
N ILE A 675 -3.67 9.40 -3.61
CA ILE A 675 -3.46 8.30 -4.57
C ILE A 675 -3.53 8.78 -6.04
N GLN A 676 -4.31 9.83 -6.33
CA GLN A 676 -4.42 10.41 -7.67
C GLN A 676 -3.18 11.23 -8.03
N GLU A 677 -2.68 12.01 -7.07
CA GLU A 677 -1.55 12.92 -7.29
C GLU A 677 -0.20 12.19 -7.22
N SER A 678 -0.08 11.15 -6.39
CA SER A 678 1.16 10.40 -6.19
C SER A 678 1.72 9.84 -7.50
N PRO A 679 3.02 10.07 -7.80
CA PRO A 679 3.69 9.41 -8.92
C PRO A 679 3.70 7.88 -8.79
N TRP A 680 3.57 7.37 -7.56
CA TRP A 680 3.60 5.94 -7.25
C TRP A 680 2.23 5.25 -7.37
N ALA A 681 1.15 6.02 -7.62
CA ALA A 681 -0.23 5.52 -7.66
C ALA A 681 -0.61 4.71 -6.41
N GLY A 682 -0.14 5.15 -5.25
CA GLY A 682 -0.38 4.51 -3.96
C GLY A 682 -0.47 5.53 -2.82
N LEU A 683 -0.63 5.00 -1.61
CA LEU A 683 -0.69 5.78 -0.38
C LEU A 683 0.60 5.61 0.41
N GLN A 684 1.11 6.72 0.95
CA GLN A 684 2.36 6.74 1.72
C GLN A 684 2.26 5.92 3.01
N GLU A 685 3.40 5.64 3.63
CA GLU A 685 3.48 5.04 4.96
C GLU A 685 2.91 5.98 6.03
N LEU A 686 3.38 7.21 5.97
CA LEU A 686 3.13 8.25 6.95
C LEU A 686 3.33 9.63 6.33
N THR A 687 2.69 10.61 6.93
CA THR A 687 2.94 12.03 6.68
C THR A 687 3.52 12.66 7.93
N GLN A 688 4.11 13.84 7.77
CA GLN A 688 4.41 14.70 8.92
C GLN A 688 3.11 15.30 9.47
N LYS A 689 3.25 16.22 10.43
CA LYS A 689 2.14 17.02 10.97
C LYS A 689 1.22 17.58 9.86
N ASN A 690 -0.08 17.43 10.04
CA ASN A 690 -1.15 17.94 9.21
C ASN A 690 -0.99 17.57 7.72
N GLY A 691 -0.59 16.33 7.42
CA GLY A 691 -0.42 15.85 6.05
C GLY A 691 0.77 16.44 5.29
N ALA A 692 1.70 17.12 5.98
CA ALA A 692 2.89 17.64 5.33
C ALA A 692 3.79 16.50 4.82
N TYR A 693 4.47 16.76 3.69
CA TYR A 693 5.30 15.76 3.02
C TYR A 693 6.44 15.25 3.93
N CYS A 694 6.61 13.93 3.98
CA CYS A 694 7.73 13.28 4.65
C CYS A 694 8.65 12.65 3.60
N GLY A 695 9.89 13.15 3.47
CA GLY A 695 10.86 12.65 2.50
C GLY A 695 11.40 11.25 2.80
N ASP A 696 11.33 10.82 4.06
CA ASP A 696 11.77 9.49 4.51
C ASP A 696 10.65 8.44 4.48
N SER A 697 9.40 8.85 4.19
CA SER A 697 8.26 7.93 4.12
C SER A 697 8.30 7.10 2.85
N SER A 698 8.04 5.79 2.96
CA SER A 698 7.77 4.99 1.77
C SER A 698 6.55 5.55 1.02
N PRO A 699 6.68 5.90 -0.26
CA PRO A 699 5.64 6.61 -1.01
C PRO A 699 4.43 5.75 -1.41
N THR A 700 4.53 4.42 -1.32
CA THR A 700 3.42 3.47 -1.50
C THR A 700 3.59 2.27 -0.58
N GLN A 701 2.57 2.00 0.24
CA GLN A 701 2.64 1.03 1.33
C GLN A 701 1.42 0.08 1.33
N ALA A 702 1.69 -1.19 1.59
CA ALA A 702 0.72 -2.28 1.50
C ALA A 702 -0.42 -2.09 2.51
N TRP A 703 -0.10 -1.90 3.79
CA TRP A 703 -1.07 -1.74 4.87
C TRP A 703 -1.91 -0.46 4.76
N SER A 704 -1.35 0.65 4.26
CA SER A 704 -2.07 1.91 4.04
C SER A 704 -3.22 1.71 3.07
N ALA A 705 -3.01 0.93 2.00
CA ALA A 705 -4.07 0.58 1.06
C ALA A 705 -4.97 -0.54 1.61
N GLY A 706 -4.38 -1.62 2.15
CA GLY A 706 -5.10 -2.78 2.68
C GLY A 706 -6.14 -2.40 3.73
N CYS A 707 -5.76 -1.60 4.74
CA CYS A 707 -6.66 -1.17 5.80
C CYS A 707 -7.80 -0.26 5.32
N LEU A 708 -7.65 0.43 4.18
CA LEU A 708 -8.75 1.19 3.58
C LEU A 708 -9.68 0.32 2.74
N ILE A 709 -9.16 -0.73 2.09
CA ILE A 709 -10.01 -1.77 1.46
C ILE A 709 -10.82 -2.47 2.55
N ASP A 710 -10.23 -2.73 3.71
CA ASP A 710 -10.93 -3.33 4.84
C ASP A 710 -12.17 -2.54 5.27
N LEU A 711 -12.11 -1.19 5.24
CA LEU A 711 -13.26 -0.32 5.48
C LEU A 711 -14.37 -0.56 4.45
N TYR A 712 -14.03 -0.72 3.18
CA TYR A 712 -15.00 -1.02 2.13
C TYR A 712 -15.61 -2.41 2.30
N MET A 713 -14.82 -3.40 2.74
CA MET A 713 -15.32 -4.74 3.07
C MET A 713 -16.33 -4.67 4.21
N ASP A 714 -15.99 -4.00 5.32
CA ASP A 714 -16.88 -3.84 6.47
C ASP A 714 -18.15 -3.06 6.08
N ALA A 715 -18.01 -1.97 5.31
CA ALA A 715 -19.15 -1.19 4.84
C ALA A 715 -20.11 -2.02 3.97
N ALA A 716 -19.57 -2.89 3.11
CA ALA A 716 -20.37 -3.80 2.28
C ALA A 716 -21.09 -4.85 3.13
N GLU A 717 -20.44 -5.39 4.17
CA GLU A 717 -21.08 -6.31 5.12
C GLU A 717 -22.22 -5.63 5.89
N GLU A 718 -22.02 -4.40 6.37
CA GLU A 718 -23.03 -3.63 7.09
C GLU A 718 -24.22 -3.22 6.19
N GLN A 719 -24.00 -3.06 4.89
CA GLN A 719 -25.05 -2.84 3.89
C GLN A 719 -25.80 -4.15 3.58
N GLY A 720 -25.07 -5.25 3.39
CA GLY A 720 -25.62 -6.60 3.18
C GLY A 720 -26.32 -7.18 4.42
N GLY A 721 -26.06 -6.66 5.61
CA GLY A 721 -26.84 -6.95 6.81
C GLY A 721 -28.32 -6.53 6.72
N VAL A 722 -28.69 -5.71 5.72
CA VAL A 722 -30.08 -5.34 5.39
C VAL A 722 -30.67 -6.24 4.28
N ALA A 723 -29.87 -7.08 3.62
CA ALA A 723 -30.32 -8.13 2.70
C ALA A 723 -29.25 -9.23 2.57
N GLY A 724 -29.49 -10.37 3.23
CA GLY A 724 -28.57 -11.51 3.22
C GLY A 724 -28.13 -11.92 1.82
N ASN A 725 -26.86 -12.32 1.74
CA ASN A 725 -26.11 -12.92 0.64
C ASN A 725 -25.08 -11.99 -0.04
N LEU A 726 -23.84 -12.06 0.46
CA LEU A 726 -22.65 -12.04 -0.42
C LEU A 726 -22.60 -13.37 -1.22
N THR A 727 -23.64 -13.67 -1.99
CA THR A 727 -23.51 -14.65 -3.07
C THR A 727 -22.88 -13.90 -4.24
N LEU A 728 -21.64 -14.27 -4.55
CA LEU A 728 -21.03 -14.01 -5.85
C LEU A 728 -22.07 -14.33 -6.93
N PRO A 729 -22.48 -13.37 -7.79
CA PRO A 729 -23.41 -13.68 -8.86
C PRO A 729 -22.70 -14.62 -9.83
N THR A 730 -23.09 -15.90 -9.79
CA THR A 730 -22.76 -16.86 -10.83
C THR A 730 -23.39 -16.37 -12.13
N ARG A 731 -22.55 -16.08 -13.13
CA ARG A 731 -22.98 -15.71 -14.48
C ARG A 731 -23.88 -16.81 -15.05
N THR A 732 -25.15 -16.52 -15.29
CA THR A 732 -25.92 -17.18 -16.34
C THR A 732 -25.80 -16.38 -17.63
N LYS A 733 -25.06 -16.96 -18.57
CA LYS A 733 -24.93 -16.75 -20.03
C LYS A 733 -24.98 -15.34 -20.59
#